data_AF-A0A0W0SCC0-F1
#
_entry.id   AF-A0A0W0SCC0-F1
#
_cell.length_a   1.000
_cell.length_b   1.000
_cell.length_c   1.000
_cell.angle_alpha   90.00
_cell.angle_beta   90.00
_cell.angle_gamma   90.00
#
_symmetry.space_group_name_H-M   'P 1'
#
loop_
_entity.id
_entity.type
_entity.pdbx_description
1 polymer ?
#
loop_
_entity_poly.entity_id
_entity_poly.type
_entity_poly.pdbx_seq_one_letter_code
_entity_poly.pdbx_strand_id
1 'polypeptide(L)'
;MAANRKKFKKIPRYLALGSLTVGASLILGFLSFGGMYALYPALFLACATFGLSVAYEGEIYLQNIKGAFKKLFKQNYLENHLAKEYLLEHFPQDIDSKETPQFFRDYNIQLKLLSEFHHKPLNKESRKRKKQIEKTLADMEKWFALQLFATKEKKKQSAYAEELSQWLKNHEQNEWQARLEKRRSTFQIVKGFSLLAATFMGLGSTYLIVEAFSVIPLIAAIPFAFWPIFIVPMAIVAGAAYGMLIYNTVTDLINNDTLNSWYMRLRNDLSQGLTVRNLFMAAMAVLLVSLAIALTVCTAGTWWTVATSARPLFEWMKRMPSFVMGVINPIITGLSAIFFNIQNSLESLEMVYEATAPDADTDAQKKTNVFQRMYQEIADVLAHVWNTENWLQLLNPFRLLLKLTITPLRILLFLGHLVSVALTSDRMPGVPQILSALVAIICEGFEDAHYFVGVNHKAKTLLEERLGSEADHQNADIPTFLLKVLASPVYFLAAGWDCLASKMNRSVSGDAHPSQPKILTLTEALNKQLGIEKEVEVKLAQDVERPSTEWQAEHTVSLIEKYERKHLDTVWLGDEIAGKKKVALENLKTEIRQTNGSSLASVLAKAKMNPVYNQHRLFALQEDELTATQEFIADLPERVNAI
;
A
#
# COMPACT_ATOMS: atom_id res chain seq x y z
N MET A 1 30.45 -5.99 2.73
CA MET A 1 30.26 -4.82 1.82
C MET A 1 29.16 -5.00 0.74
N ALA A 2 28.76 -6.22 0.37
CA ALA A 2 27.68 -6.48 -0.60
C ALA A 2 26.31 -5.84 -0.23
N ALA A 3 26.00 -5.73 1.07
CA ALA A 3 24.81 -5.04 1.56
C ALA A 3 24.78 -3.53 1.23
N ASN A 4 25.94 -2.87 1.19
CA ASN A 4 26.03 -1.44 0.85
C ASN A 4 25.80 -1.18 -0.64
N ARG A 5 26.35 -2.00 -1.55
CA ARG A 5 26.09 -1.87 -3.00
C ARG A 5 24.61 -2.05 -3.37
N LYS A 6 23.90 -2.96 -2.69
CA LYS A 6 22.44 -3.14 -2.85
C LYS A 6 21.62 -1.94 -2.36
N LYS A 7 22.14 -1.17 -1.38
CA LYS A 7 21.51 0.08 -0.89
C LYS A 7 21.71 1.25 -1.86
N PHE A 8 22.91 1.44 -2.40
CA PHE A 8 23.19 2.54 -3.36
C PHE A 8 22.34 2.48 -4.63
N LYS A 9 22.07 1.29 -5.18
CA LYS A 9 21.19 1.11 -6.35
C LYS A 9 19.73 1.55 -6.11
N LYS A 10 19.30 1.65 -4.86
CA LYS A 10 17.93 2.05 -4.51
C LYS A 10 17.81 3.54 -4.21
N ILE A 11 18.91 4.26 -4.04
CA ILE A 11 18.92 5.69 -3.71
C ILE A 11 18.15 6.52 -4.74
N PRO A 12 18.36 6.37 -6.07
CA PRO A 12 17.61 7.16 -7.05
C PRO A 12 16.10 6.93 -6.96
N ARG A 13 15.69 5.68 -6.71
CA ARG A 13 14.28 5.33 -6.53
C ARG A 13 13.70 5.97 -5.27
N TYR A 14 14.41 5.93 -4.15
CA TYR A 14 13.93 6.55 -2.91
C TYR A 14 13.92 8.07 -2.98
N LEU A 15 14.92 8.68 -3.63
CA LEU A 15 14.94 10.11 -3.89
C LEU A 15 13.77 10.53 -4.79
N ALA A 16 13.52 9.81 -5.90
CA ALA A 16 12.40 10.08 -6.77
C ALA A 16 11.06 9.96 -6.02
N LEU A 17 10.84 8.86 -5.30
CA LEU A 17 9.64 8.67 -4.47
C LEU A 17 9.47 9.80 -3.46
N GLY A 18 10.52 10.13 -2.70
CA GLY A 18 10.48 11.22 -1.71
C GLY A 18 10.18 12.58 -2.35
N SER A 19 10.84 12.92 -3.46
CA SER A 19 10.59 14.18 -4.16
C SER A 19 9.17 14.29 -4.67
N LEU A 20 8.60 13.21 -5.21
CA LEU A 20 7.24 13.21 -5.75
C LEU A 20 6.20 13.26 -4.63
N THR A 21 6.41 12.55 -3.53
CA THR A 21 5.56 12.69 -2.35
C THR A 21 5.57 14.13 -1.84
N VAL A 22 6.75 14.74 -1.70
CA VAL A 22 6.86 16.16 -1.34
C VAL A 22 6.13 17.03 -2.36
N GLY A 23 6.29 16.80 -3.66
CA GLY A 23 5.58 17.54 -4.71
C GLY A 23 4.06 17.49 -4.60
N ALA A 24 3.49 16.28 -4.39
CA ALA A 24 2.06 16.11 -4.17
C ALA A 24 1.59 16.85 -2.92
N SER A 25 2.31 16.68 -1.80
CA SER A 25 1.98 17.35 -0.54
C SER A 25 2.09 18.88 -0.65
N LEU A 26 3.04 19.41 -1.43
CA LEU A 26 3.19 20.85 -1.64
C LEU A 26 1.98 21.46 -2.36
N ILE A 27 1.41 20.79 -3.37
CA ILE A 27 0.21 21.29 -4.07
C ILE A 27 -0.90 21.51 -3.06
N LEU A 28 -1.17 20.49 -2.25
CA LEU A 28 -2.28 20.47 -1.32
C LEU A 28 -2.06 21.42 -0.15
N GLY A 29 -0.86 21.41 0.42
CA GLY A 29 -0.48 22.37 1.47
C GLY A 29 -0.69 23.80 0.99
N PHE A 30 -0.25 24.15 -0.22
CA PHE A 30 -0.43 25.51 -0.75
C PHE A 30 -1.88 25.83 -1.14
N LEU A 31 -2.68 24.86 -1.59
CA LEU A 31 -4.12 25.02 -1.76
C LEU A 31 -4.79 25.34 -0.40
N SER A 32 -4.54 24.52 0.63
CA SER A 32 -5.04 24.74 2.00
C SER A 32 -4.57 26.05 2.61
N PHE A 33 -3.32 26.45 2.36
CA PHE A 33 -2.76 27.73 2.76
C PHE A 33 -3.55 28.87 2.10
N GLY A 34 -3.75 28.77 0.79
CA GLY A 34 -4.50 29.76 0.01
C GLY A 34 -5.93 29.88 0.50
N GLY A 35 -6.68 28.78 0.58
CA GLY A 35 -8.06 28.78 1.07
C GLY A 35 -8.17 29.39 2.47
N MET A 36 -7.31 28.96 3.41
CA MET A 36 -7.32 29.52 4.77
C MET A 36 -7.04 31.02 4.77
N TYR A 37 -6.04 31.48 4.01
CA TYR A 37 -5.70 32.90 3.95
C TYR A 37 -6.79 33.74 3.28
N ALA A 38 -7.50 33.19 2.30
CA ALA A 38 -8.62 33.86 1.65
C ALA A 38 -9.84 33.98 2.58
N LEU A 39 -10.11 32.96 3.39
CA LEU A 39 -11.21 32.94 4.35
C LEU A 39 -10.90 33.82 5.57
N TYR A 40 -9.70 33.69 6.11
CA TYR A 40 -9.22 34.47 7.24
C TYR A 40 -7.73 34.81 7.07
N PRO A 41 -7.37 36.08 6.82
CA PRO A 41 -6.03 36.50 6.42
C PRO A 41 -5.03 36.52 7.59
N ALA A 42 -4.89 35.40 8.28
CA ALA A 42 -3.94 35.16 9.35
C ALA A 42 -2.89 34.15 8.90
N LEU A 43 -1.66 34.62 8.73
CA LEU A 43 -0.55 33.83 8.21
C LEU A 43 -0.28 32.57 9.05
N PHE A 44 -0.39 32.65 10.37
CA PHE A 44 -0.15 31.51 11.25
C PHE A 44 -1.18 30.39 11.07
N LEU A 45 -2.44 30.73 10.81
CA LEU A 45 -3.48 29.74 10.52
C LEU A 45 -3.27 29.12 9.13
N ALA A 46 -2.92 29.92 8.13
CA ALA A 46 -2.60 29.41 6.80
C ALA A 46 -1.38 28.47 6.80
N CYS A 47 -0.34 28.78 7.58
CA CYS A 47 0.78 27.87 7.79
C CYS A 47 0.39 26.61 8.57
N ALA A 48 -0.52 26.72 9.54
CA ALA A 48 -1.01 25.56 10.29
C ALA A 48 -1.82 24.61 9.40
N THR A 49 -2.73 25.12 8.56
CA THR A 49 -3.48 24.31 7.59
C THR A 49 -2.54 23.68 6.57
N PHE A 50 -1.59 24.44 6.01
CA PHE A 50 -0.53 23.88 5.16
C PHE A 50 0.15 22.65 5.82
N GLY A 51 0.60 22.80 7.06
CA GLY A 51 1.31 21.73 7.79
C GLY A 51 0.42 20.51 8.07
N LEU A 52 -0.84 20.73 8.45
CA LEU A 52 -1.81 19.67 8.73
C LEU A 52 -2.13 18.87 7.47
N SER A 53 -2.42 19.54 6.34
CA SER A 53 -2.65 18.89 5.05
C SER A 53 -1.47 18.01 4.66
N VAL A 54 -0.23 18.55 4.69
CA VAL A 54 0.98 17.80 4.31
C VAL A 54 1.20 16.58 5.21
N ALA A 55 0.96 16.70 6.50
CA ALA A 55 1.25 15.64 7.47
C ALA A 55 0.30 14.44 7.37
N TYR A 56 -0.98 14.67 7.11
CA TYR A 56 -1.98 13.60 6.96
C TYR A 56 -1.93 12.99 5.55
N GLU A 57 -1.98 13.82 4.50
CA GLU A 57 -2.04 13.36 3.11
C GLU A 57 -0.72 12.77 2.58
N GLY A 58 0.41 13.14 3.20
CA GLY A 58 1.73 12.72 2.74
C GLY A 58 1.91 11.20 2.71
N GLU A 59 1.30 10.48 3.65
CA GLU A 59 1.36 9.02 3.68
C GLU A 59 0.51 8.39 2.58
N ILE A 60 -0.72 8.88 2.39
CA ILE A 60 -1.63 8.44 1.32
C ILE A 60 -0.97 8.64 -0.05
N TYR A 61 -0.33 9.80 -0.29
CA TYR A 61 0.41 10.03 -1.53
C TYR A 61 1.65 9.18 -1.67
N LEU A 62 2.39 8.93 -0.60
CA LEU A 62 3.51 8.01 -0.65
C LEU A 62 3.05 6.60 -1.08
N GLN A 63 1.92 6.12 -0.55
CA GLN A 63 1.37 4.81 -0.91
C GLN A 63 0.88 4.81 -2.38
N ASN A 64 0.10 5.79 -2.80
CA ASN A 64 -0.39 5.92 -4.17
C ASN A 64 0.75 6.05 -5.20
N ILE A 65 1.77 6.87 -4.92
CA ILE A 65 2.94 7.03 -5.79
C ILE A 65 3.75 5.72 -5.82
N LYS A 66 3.94 5.03 -4.69
CA LYS A 66 4.57 3.69 -4.69
C LYS A 66 3.78 2.70 -5.57
N GLY A 67 2.44 2.73 -5.52
CA GLY A 67 1.54 1.98 -6.38
C GLY A 67 1.77 2.29 -7.86
N ALA A 68 1.76 3.56 -8.24
CA ALA A 68 2.05 4.03 -9.59
C ALA A 68 3.41 3.54 -10.09
N PHE A 69 4.47 3.68 -9.26
CA PHE A 69 5.81 3.19 -9.59
C PHE A 69 5.84 1.69 -9.85
N LYS A 70 5.12 0.90 -9.04
CA LYS A 70 5.02 -0.55 -9.22
C LYS A 70 4.35 -0.84 -10.57
N LYS A 71 3.26 -0.16 -10.90
CA LYS A 71 2.51 -0.35 -12.15
C LYS A 71 3.27 0.09 -13.41
N LEU A 72 4.01 1.19 -13.35
CA LEU A 72 4.75 1.74 -14.48
C LEU A 72 6.06 1.00 -14.76
N PHE A 73 6.81 0.65 -13.71
CA PHE A 73 8.19 0.20 -13.85
C PHE A 73 8.41 -1.28 -13.52
N LYS A 74 7.45 -1.97 -12.87
CA LYS A 74 7.59 -3.40 -12.63
C LYS A 74 7.17 -4.16 -13.89
N GLN A 75 8.11 -4.92 -14.44
CA GLN A 75 7.84 -5.85 -15.52
C GLN A 75 6.76 -6.85 -15.10
N ASN A 76 5.87 -7.14 -16.04
CA ASN A 76 4.75 -8.08 -15.91
C ASN A 76 3.78 -7.75 -14.76
N TYR A 77 3.62 -6.48 -14.38
CA TYR A 77 2.73 -6.10 -13.27
C TYR A 77 1.30 -6.60 -13.50
N LEU A 78 0.74 -6.32 -14.68
CA LEU A 78 -0.66 -6.57 -15.00
C LEU A 78 -0.96 -8.07 -15.10
N GLU A 79 -0.02 -8.84 -15.66
CA GLU A 79 -0.05 -10.29 -15.70
C GLU A 79 -0.08 -10.87 -14.28
N ASN A 80 0.80 -10.39 -13.40
CA ASN A 80 0.79 -10.86 -12.01
C ASN A 80 -0.51 -10.49 -11.29
N HIS A 81 -1.08 -9.31 -11.58
CA HIS A 81 -2.33 -8.87 -10.95
C HIS A 81 -3.52 -9.71 -11.44
N LEU A 82 -3.69 -9.86 -12.75
CA LEU A 82 -4.73 -10.71 -13.34
C LEU A 82 -4.60 -12.18 -12.94
N ALA A 83 -3.37 -12.68 -12.81
CA ALA A 83 -3.15 -14.05 -12.36
C ALA A 83 -3.60 -14.27 -10.90
N LYS A 84 -3.48 -13.26 -10.04
CA LYS A 84 -4.02 -13.32 -8.68
C LYS A 84 -5.54 -13.28 -8.68
N GLU A 85 -6.13 -12.44 -9.53
CA GLU A 85 -7.59 -12.37 -9.73
C GLU A 85 -8.13 -13.73 -10.21
N TYR A 86 -7.46 -14.35 -11.19
CA TYR A 86 -7.75 -15.71 -11.64
C TYR A 86 -7.68 -16.72 -10.49
N LEU A 87 -6.61 -16.68 -9.69
CA LEU A 87 -6.46 -17.58 -8.55
C LEU A 87 -7.58 -17.40 -7.54
N LEU A 88 -8.08 -16.18 -7.31
CA LEU A 88 -9.21 -15.92 -6.41
C LEU A 88 -10.52 -16.49 -6.97
N GLU A 89 -10.78 -16.30 -8.26
CA GLU A 89 -12.05 -16.67 -8.90
C GLU A 89 -12.16 -18.16 -9.22
N HIS A 90 -11.04 -18.81 -9.56
CA HIS A 90 -11.01 -20.17 -10.12
C HIS A 90 -10.14 -21.15 -9.31
N PHE A 91 -9.88 -20.87 -8.02
CA PHE A 91 -9.18 -21.84 -7.18
C PHE A 91 -9.99 -23.15 -7.08
N PRO A 92 -9.40 -24.34 -7.32
CA PRO A 92 -10.12 -25.60 -7.21
C PRO A 92 -10.71 -25.80 -5.81
N GLN A 93 -12.01 -26.12 -5.73
CA GLN A 93 -12.69 -26.39 -4.46
C GLN A 93 -12.26 -27.73 -3.85
N ASP A 94 -12.04 -28.74 -4.69
CA ASP A 94 -11.54 -30.06 -4.29
C ASP A 94 -10.08 -30.24 -4.75
N ILE A 95 -9.16 -29.86 -3.86
CA ILE A 95 -7.71 -29.86 -4.10
C ILE A 95 -7.16 -31.29 -4.18
N ASP A 96 -7.83 -32.25 -3.55
CA ASP A 96 -7.37 -33.64 -3.46
C ASP A 96 -7.81 -34.49 -4.67
N SER A 97 -8.72 -33.96 -5.50
CA SER A 97 -9.14 -34.56 -6.76
C SER A 97 -7.97 -34.84 -7.71
N LYS A 98 -7.97 -36.01 -8.37
CA LYS A 98 -6.90 -36.42 -9.31
C LYS A 98 -6.78 -35.53 -10.55
N GLU A 99 -7.80 -34.73 -10.83
CA GLU A 99 -7.84 -33.81 -11.97
C GLU A 99 -7.22 -32.44 -11.66
N THR A 100 -6.93 -32.17 -10.37
CA THR A 100 -6.32 -30.91 -9.93
C THR A 100 -4.80 -30.97 -10.11
N PRO A 101 -4.20 -30.02 -10.86
CA PRO A 101 -2.76 -29.95 -11.04
C PRO A 101 -1.99 -29.89 -9.73
N GLN A 102 -0.80 -30.51 -9.70
CA GLN A 102 0.06 -30.52 -8.50
C GLN A 102 0.38 -29.11 -8.00
N PHE A 103 0.40 -28.10 -8.88
CA PHE A 103 0.60 -26.70 -8.52
C PHE A 103 -0.38 -26.18 -7.45
N PHE A 104 -1.67 -26.47 -7.59
CA PHE A 104 -2.67 -25.96 -6.65
C PHE A 104 -2.54 -26.62 -5.27
N ARG A 105 -2.13 -27.90 -5.24
CA ARG A 105 -1.83 -28.63 -4.00
C ARG A 105 -0.64 -28.02 -3.26
N ASP A 106 0.46 -27.82 -3.97
CA ASP A 106 1.67 -27.20 -3.41
C ASP A 106 1.42 -25.76 -2.94
N TYR A 107 0.59 -25.02 -3.68
CA TYR A 107 0.21 -23.65 -3.31
C TYR A 107 -0.63 -23.63 -2.03
N ASN A 108 -1.60 -24.55 -1.89
CA ASN A 108 -2.41 -24.70 -0.68
C ASN A 108 -1.57 -25.07 0.55
N ILE A 109 -0.60 -25.97 0.40
CA ILE A 109 0.34 -26.32 1.48
C ILE A 109 1.08 -25.05 1.97
N GLN A 110 1.54 -24.20 1.05
CA GLN A 110 2.21 -22.95 1.42
C GLN A 110 1.29 -21.93 2.07
N LEU A 111 0.01 -21.88 1.68
CA LEU A 111 -0.99 -21.03 2.36
C LEU A 111 -1.23 -21.48 3.79
N LYS A 112 -1.38 -22.79 4.03
CA LYS A 112 -1.53 -23.37 5.38
C LYS A 112 -0.29 -23.10 6.24
N LEU A 113 0.91 -23.21 5.67
CA LEU A 113 2.16 -22.85 6.35
C LEU A 113 2.19 -21.38 6.75
N LEU A 114 1.69 -20.47 5.90
CA LEU A 114 1.64 -19.05 6.20
C LEU A 114 0.62 -18.74 7.31
N SER A 115 -0.52 -19.43 7.35
CA SER A 115 -1.58 -19.18 8.33
C SER A 115 -1.15 -19.41 9.77
N GLU A 116 -0.16 -20.27 10.02
CA GLU A 116 0.44 -20.47 11.35
C GLU A 116 1.01 -19.18 11.96
N PHE A 117 1.36 -18.21 11.12
CA PHE A 117 1.94 -16.92 11.49
C PHE A 117 0.95 -15.75 11.46
N HIS A 118 -0.32 -15.97 11.08
CA HIS A 118 -1.32 -14.91 10.96
C HIS A 118 -1.75 -14.37 12.33
N HIS A 119 -2.02 -13.07 12.39
CA HIS A 119 -2.51 -12.35 13.57
C HIS A 119 -1.70 -12.52 14.88
N LYS A 120 -0.41 -12.88 14.77
CA LYS A 120 0.49 -13.01 15.91
C LYS A 120 1.61 -11.95 15.84
N PRO A 121 1.93 -11.24 16.94
CA PRO A 121 3.12 -10.41 17.00
C PRO A 121 4.36 -11.32 16.99
N LEU A 122 5.09 -11.40 15.88
CA LEU A 122 6.18 -12.38 15.72
C LEU A 122 7.52 -11.86 16.23
N ASN A 123 8.38 -12.76 16.74
CA ASN A 123 9.78 -12.44 17.01
C ASN A 123 10.61 -12.28 15.71
N LYS A 124 11.87 -11.82 15.80
CA LYS A 124 12.73 -11.59 14.63
C LYS A 124 12.94 -12.84 13.76
N GLU A 125 13.03 -14.02 14.35
CA GLU A 125 13.27 -15.27 13.63
C GLU A 125 12.00 -15.77 12.92
N SER A 126 10.87 -15.81 13.62
CA SER A 126 9.56 -16.12 13.03
C SER A 126 9.17 -15.10 11.96
N ARG A 127 9.53 -13.82 12.09
CA ARG A 127 9.39 -12.82 10.99
C ARG A 127 10.24 -13.17 9.78
N LYS A 128 11.48 -13.67 9.97
CA LYS A 128 12.34 -14.11 8.87
C LYS A 128 11.70 -15.30 8.13
N ARG A 129 11.19 -16.30 8.86
CA ARG A 129 10.52 -17.48 8.30
C ARG A 129 9.23 -17.13 7.58
N LYS A 130 8.33 -16.35 8.21
CA LYS A 130 7.11 -15.81 7.56
C LYS A 130 7.46 -15.12 6.24
N LYS A 131 8.45 -14.22 6.26
CA LYS A 131 8.89 -13.50 5.06
C LYS A 131 9.47 -14.40 3.98
N GLN A 132 10.07 -15.52 4.34
CA GLN A 132 10.53 -16.52 3.38
C GLN A 132 9.34 -17.24 2.72
N ILE A 133 8.35 -17.69 3.51
CA ILE A 133 7.12 -18.32 3.00
C ILE A 133 6.35 -17.36 2.06
N GLU A 134 6.14 -16.11 2.48
CA GLU A 134 5.51 -15.07 1.66
C GLU A 134 6.24 -14.84 0.33
N LYS A 135 7.57 -14.95 0.35
CA LYS A 135 8.41 -14.80 -0.83
C LYS A 135 8.29 -16.01 -1.75
N THR A 136 8.17 -17.21 -1.22
CA THR A 136 7.93 -18.44 -1.98
C THR A 136 6.55 -18.39 -2.64
N LEU A 137 5.49 -18.07 -1.89
CA LEU A 137 4.15 -17.82 -2.44
C LEU A 137 4.19 -16.75 -3.53
N ALA A 138 4.88 -15.64 -3.30
CA ALA A 138 5.00 -14.59 -4.31
C ALA A 138 5.80 -15.04 -5.55
N ASP A 139 6.69 -16.03 -5.45
CA ASP A 139 7.39 -16.61 -6.60
C ASP A 139 6.50 -17.65 -7.31
N MET A 140 5.65 -18.41 -6.58
CA MET A 140 4.58 -19.26 -7.13
C MET A 140 3.58 -18.47 -7.96
N GLU A 141 3.02 -17.39 -7.39
CA GLU A 141 2.09 -16.48 -8.06
C GLU A 141 2.66 -15.91 -9.37
N LYS A 142 3.95 -15.52 -9.36
CA LYS A 142 4.64 -15.01 -10.56
C LYS A 142 4.89 -16.10 -11.59
N TRP A 143 5.21 -17.31 -11.15
CA TRP A 143 5.41 -18.44 -12.05
C TRP A 143 4.08 -18.84 -12.70
N PHE A 144 3.01 -18.91 -11.91
CA PHE A 144 1.64 -19.14 -12.39
C PHE A 144 1.23 -18.12 -13.44
N ALA A 145 1.45 -16.82 -13.20
CA ALA A 145 1.20 -15.77 -14.19
C ALA A 145 1.92 -16.00 -15.53
N LEU A 146 3.15 -16.53 -15.50
CA LEU A 146 3.88 -16.86 -16.73
C LEU A 146 3.27 -18.04 -17.49
N GLN A 147 2.62 -18.99 -16.81
CA GLN A 147 1.92 -20.10 -17.47
C GLN A 147 0.57 -19.65 -18.00
N LEU A 148 -0.21 -18.89 -17.21
CA LEU A 148 -1.51 -18.36 -17.63
C LEU A 148 -1.42 -17.52 -18.91
N PHE A 149 -0.40 -16.65 -19.02
CA PHE A 149 -0.22 -15.76 -20.18
C PHE A 149 0.82 -16.25 -21.20
N ALA A 150 1.11 -17.56 -21.23
CA ALA A 150 1.99 -18.14 -22.23
C ALA A 150 1.34 -18.15 -23.63
N THR A 151 1.99 -17.51 -24.61
CA THR A 151 1.48 -17.37 -26.00
C THR A 151 2.00 -18.44 -26.97
N LYS A 152 2.98 -19.24 -26.58
CA LYS A 152 3.53 -20.34 -27.39
C LYS A 152 3.84 -21.54 -26.49
N GLU A 153 3.64 -22.74 -27.01
CA GLU A 153 4.14 -23.96 -26.38
C GLU A 153 5.66 -23.86 -26.24
N LYS A 154 6.14 -23.83 -24.98
CA LYS A 154 7.58 -23.78 -24.72
C LYS A 154 8.16 -25.14 -25.13
N LYS A 155 9.16 -25.13 -26.02
CA LYS A 155 9.80 -26.34 -26.59
C LYS A 155 10.41 -27.33 -25.57
N LYS A 156 10.49 -26.98 -24.27
CA LYS A 156 10.98 -27.83 -23.17
C LYS A 156 10.27 -27.48 -21.86
N GLN A 157 9.08 -28.01 -21.62
CA GLN A 157 8.36 -27.89 -20.34
C GLN A 157 8.64 -29.10 -19.45
N SER A 158 8.61 -28.91 -18.13
CA SER A 158 8.57 -30.01 -17.16
C SER A 158 7.16 -30.61 -17.14
N ALA A 159 7.02 -31.86 -16.71
CA ALA A 159 5.70 -32.50 -16.57
C ALA A 159 4.77 -31.67 -15.66
N TYR A 160 5.31 -31.09 -14.58
CA TYR A 160 4.61 -30.18 -13.68
C TYR A 160 4.06 -28.92 -14.39
N ALA A 161 4.85 -28.31 -15.28
CA ALA A 161 4.41 -27.15 -16.06
C ALA A 161 3.40 -27.52 -17.14
N GLU A 162 3.57 -28.69 -17.76
CA GLU A 162 2.69 -29.20 -18.81
C GLU A 162 1.30 -29.54 -18.26
N GLU A 163 1.23 -30.21 -17.10
CA GLU A 163 -0.01 -30.51 -16.39
C GLU A 163 -0.83 -29.24 -16.13
N LEU A 164 -0.23 -28.22 -15.52
CA LEU A 164 -0.90 -26.95 -15.29
C LEU A 164 -1.29 -26.27 -16.61
N SER A 165 -0.42 -26.27 -17.61
CA SER A 165 -0.71 -25.62 -18.90
C SER A 165 -1.88 -26.29 -19.63
N GLN A 166 -2.00 -27.62 -19.57
CA GLN A 166 -3.12 -28.34 -20.16
C GLN A 166 -4.41 -28.05 -19.41
N TRP A 167 -4.36 -28.01 -18.08
CA TRP A 167 -5.50 -27.62 -17.26
C TRP A 167 -5.98 -26.20 -17.58
N LEU A 168 -5.06 -25.22 -17.63
CA LEU A 168 -5.39 -23.82 -17.94
C LEU A 168 -6.04 -23.64 -19.32
N LYS A 169 -5.57 -24.36 -20.35
CA LYS A 169 -6.17 -24.32 -21.69
C LYS A 169 -7.68 -24.66 -21.67
N ASN A 170 -8.09 -25.53 -20.74
CA ASN A 170 -9.48 -25.95 -20.57
C ASN A 170 -10.26 -25.07 -19.56
N HIS A 171 -9.60 -24.15 -18.85
CA HIS A 171 -10.18 -23.30 -17.82
C HIS A 171 -9.97 -21.81 -18.16
N GLU A 172 -10.59 -21.37 -19.26
CA GLU A 172 -10.73 -19.96 -19.67
C GLU A 172 -9.44 -19.18 -19.93
N GLN A 173 -8.29 -19.85 -20.13
CA GLN A 173 -7.02 -19.18 -20.40
C GLN A 173 -7.07 -18.15 -21.54
N ASN A 174 -7.79 -18.45 -22.62
CA ASN A 174 -7.95 -17.54 -23.77
C ASN A 174 -8.69 -16.24 -23.39
N GLU A 175 -9.71 -16.35 -22.53
CA GLU A 175 -10.50 -15.20 -22.08
C GLU A 175 -9.65 -14.26 -21.22
N TRP A 176 -8.84 -14.83 -20.32
CA TRP A 176 -7.91 -14.08 -19.49
C TRP A 176 -6.78 -13.45 -20.31
N GLN A 177 -6.29 -14.12 -21.35
CA GLN A 177 -5.32 -13.54 -22.29
C GLN A 177 -5.93 -12.34 -23.05
N ALA A 178 -7.16 -12.44 -23.53
CA ALA A 178 -7.88 -11.32 -24.15
C ALA A 178 -8.12 -10.17 -23.15
N ARG A 179 -8.45 -10.50 -21.89
CA ARG A 179 -8.58 -9.52 -20.79
C ARG A 179 -7.28 -8.78 -20.53
N LEU A 180 -6.13 -9.46 -20.56
CA LEU A 180 -4.81 -8.85 -20.45
C LEU A 180 -4.55 -7.87 -21.60
N GLU A 181 -4.82 -8.25 -22.85
CA GLU A 181 -4.63 -7.36 -24.01
C GLU A 181 -5.49 -6.10 -23.92
N LYS A 182 -6.78 -6.26 -23.57
CA LYS A 182 -7.69 -5.14 -23.34
C LYS A 182 -7.17 -4.22 -22.24
N ARG A 183 -6.82 -4.75 -21.06
CA ARG A 183 -6.29 -3.94 -19.95
C ARG A 183 -4.97 -3.26 -20.29
N ARG A 184 -4.07 -3.91 -21.04
CA ARG A 184 -2.83 -3.28 -21.53
C ARG A 184 -3.11 -2.07 -22.41
N SER A 185 -4.06 -2.18 -23.34
CA SER A 185 -4.47 -1.06 -24.19
C SER A 185 -5.03 0.10 -23.36
N THR A 186 -5.95 -0.19 -22.44
CA THR A 186 -6.53 0.82 -21.54
C THR A 186 -5.45 1.50 -20.70
N PHE A 187 -4.48 0.76 -20.16
CA PHE A 187 -3.37 1.34 -19.40
C PHE A 187 -2.54 2.34 -20.22
N GLN A 188 -2.37 2.13 -21.53
CA GLN A 188 -1.68 3.11 -22.38
C GLN A 188 -2.49 4.39 -22.55
N ILE A 189 -3.81 4.27 -22.70
CA ILE A 189 -4.72 5.43 -22.73
C ILE A 189 -4.62 6.21 -21.41
N VAL A 190 -4.66 5.51 -20.28
CA VAL A 190 -4.55 6.12 -18.94
C VAL A 190 -3.21 6.82 -18.75
N LYS A 191 -2.09 6.27 -19.28
CA LYS A 191 -0.79 6.98 -19.27
C LYS A 191 -0.86 8.30 -20.03
N GLY A 192 -1.48 8.30 -21.21
CA GLY A 192 -1.67 9.51 -22.01
C GLY A 192 -2.47 10.57 -21.26
N PHE A 193 -3.61 10.17 -20.67
CA PHE A 193 -4.42 11.05 -19.83
C PHE A 193 -3.66 11.58 -18.60
N SER A 194 -2.90 10.71 -17.93
CA SER A 194 -2.12 11.07 -16.73
C SER A 194 -0.99 12.04 -17.04
N LEU A 195 -0.33 11.90 -18.19
CA LEU A 195 0.70 12.84 -18.64
C LEU A 195 0.12 14.23 -18.94
N LEU A 196 -1.07 14.24 -19.56
CA LEU A 196 -1.80 15.47 -19.83
C LEU A 196 -2.25 16.14 -18.52
N ALA A 197 -2.82 15.38 -17.57
CA ALA A 197 -3.13 15.88 -16.23
C ALA A 197 -1.89 16.41 -15.48
N ALA A 198 -0.76 15.71 -15.56
CA ALA A 198 0.51 16.15 -14.97
C ALA A 198 0.96 17.51 -15.52
N THR A 199 0.84 17.71 -16.83
CA THR A 199 1.24 18.95 -17.50
C THR A 199 0.39 20.13 -17.04
N PHE A 200 -0.94 19.93 -17.04
CA PHE A 200 -1.89 20.96 -16.62
C PHE A 200 -1.80 21.28 -15.13
N MET A 201 -1.66 20.26 -14.28
CA MET A 201 -1.41 20.46 -12.86
C MET A 201 -0.08 21.19 -12.60
N GLY A 202 0.99 20.83 -13.31
CA GLY A 202 2.27 21.53 -13.21
C GLY A 202 2.16 23.00 -13.58
N LEU A 203 1.47 23.31 -14.69
CA LEU A 203 1.19 24.70 -15.08
C LEU A 203 0.34 25.42 -14.03
N GLY A 204 -0.75 24.82 -13.56
CA GLY A 204 -1.59 25.40 -12.50
C GLY A 204 -0.79 25.67 -11.22
N SER A 205 0.07 24.73 -10.82
CA SER A 205 0.90 24.86 -9.62
C SER A 205 1.83 26.07 -9.68
N THR A 206 2.27 26.52 -10.87
CA THR A 206 3.07 27.75 -10.97
C THR A 206 2.30 28.99 -10.51
N TYR A 207 1.02 29.11 -10.87
CA TYR A 207 0.16 30.22 -10.43
C TYR A 207 -0.09 30.17 -8.92
N LEU A 208 -0.39 28.98 -8.43
CA LEU A 208 -0.65 28.71 -7.02
C LEU A 208 0.55 29.06 -6.13
N ILE A 209 1.75 28.64 -6.53
CA ILE A 209 2.98 28.94 -5.78
C ILE A 209 3.31 30.44 -5.85
N VAL A 210 3.10 31.11 -7.00
CA VAL A 210 3.27 32.57 -7.12
C VAL A 210 2.36 33.31 -6.14
N GLU A 211 1.10 32.88 -6.01
CA GLU A 211 0.15 33.45 -5.07
C GLU A 211 0.66 33.30 -3.62
N ALA A 212 1.04 32.09 -3.22
CA ALA A 212 1.58 31.84 -1.87
C ALA A 212 2.87 32.64 -1.59
N PHE A 213 3.79 32.70 -2.54
CA PHE A 213 5.07 33.43 -2.42
C PHE A 213 4.86 34.93 -2.22
N SER A 214 3.79 35.48 -2.80
CA SER A 214 3.45 36.90 -2.66
C SER A 214 2.92 37.28 -1.27
N VAL A 215 2.38 36.32 -0.54
CA VAL A 215 1.78 36.53 0.79
C VAL A 215 2.79 36.29 1.92
N ILE A 216 3.76 35.38 1.73
CA ILE A 216 4.73 35.02 2.77
C ILE A 216 5.83 36.10 2.84
N PRO A 217 5.96 36.90 3.93
CA PRO A 217 6.81 38.09 3.93
C PRO A 217 8.29 37.85 3.59
N LEU A 218 8.87 36.76 4.10
CA LEU A 218 10.28 36.40 3.82
C LEU A 218 10.50 36.01 2.35
N ILE A 219 9.51 35.40 1.72
CA ILE A 219 9.59 34.96 0.33
C ILE A 219 9.27 36.12 -0.62
N ALA A 220 8.28 36.95 -0.25
CA ALA A 220 7.91 38.16 -0.98
C ALA A 220 9.07 39.17 -1.07
N ALA A 221 10.00 39.15 -0.10
CA ALA A 221 11.21 39.96 -0.11
C ALA A 221 12.22 39.55 -1.22
N ILE A 222 12.13 38.34 -1.76
CA ILE A 222 12.97 37.89 -2.87
C ILE A 222 12.51 38.58 -4.16
N PRO A 223 13.41 39.19 -4.96
CA PRO A 223 13.00 39.81 -6.22
C PRO A 223 12.31 38.81 -7.15
N PHE A 224 11.20 39.24 -7.78
CA PHE A 224 10.38 38.38 -8.64
C PHE A 224 11.17 37.69 -9.77
N ALA A 225 12.26 38.31 -10.24
CA ALA A 225 13.16 37.72 -11.25
C ALA A 225 13.83 36.40 -10.82
N PHE A 226 13.99 36.17 -9.52
CA PHE A 226 14.57 34.92 -8.98
C PHE A 226 13.53 33.85 -8.69
N TRP A 227 12.23 34.19 -8.68
CA TRP A 227 11.17 33.23 -8.37
C TRP A 227 11.14 32.02 -9.31
N PRO A 228 11.39 32.13 -10.63
CA PRO A 228 11.45 30.97 -11.51
C PRO A 228 12.39 29.86 -11.07
N ILE A 229 13.52 30.20 -10.42
CA ILE A 229 14.52 29.21 -9.95
C ILE A 229 13.92 28.29 -8.89
N PHE A 230 12.98 28.79 -8.10
CA PHE A 230 12.30 28.02 -7.04
C PHE A 230 11.00 27.40 -7.55
N ILE A 231 10.20 28.17 -8.28
CA ILE A 231 8.82 27.78 -8.64
C ILE A 231 8.81 26.71 -9.73
N VAL A 232 9.67 26.81 -10.75
CA VAL A 232 9.64 25.85 -11.88
C VAL A 232 9.97 24.43 -11.44
N PRO A 233 11.05 24.17 -10.66
CA PRO A 233 11.32 22.81 -10.18
C PRO A 233 10.19 22.25 -9.32
N MET A 234 9.62 23.06 -8.42
CA MET A 234 8.49 22.63 -7.58
C MET A 234 7.27 22.27 -8.43
N ALA A 235 6.93 23.10 -9.42
CA ALA A 235 5.81 22.87 -10.32
C ALA A 235 5.97 21.60 -11.18
N ILE A 236 7.20 21.31 -11.65
CA ILE A 236 7.49 20.08 -12.41
C ILE A 236 7.29 18.84 -11.52
N VAL A 237 7.83 18.88 -10.30
CA VAL A 237 7.73 17.75 -9.36
C VAL A 237 6.27 17.56 -8.90
N ALA A 238 5.56 18.64 -8.62
CA ALA A 238 4.13 18.67 -8.33
C ALA A 238 3.29 18.05 -9.47
N GLY A 239 3.48 18.52 -10.71
CA GLY A 239 2.79 17.98 -11.89
C GLY A 239 3.08 16.48 -12.09
N ALA A 240 4.35 16.08 -12.01
CA ALA A 240 4.73 14.67 -12.12
C ALA A 240 4.11 13.80 -11.02
N ALA A 241 4.06 14.30 -9.79
CA ALA A 241 3.44 13.60 -8.67
C ALA A 241 1.93 13.41 -8.91
N TYR A 242 1.23 14.48 -9.32
CA TYR A 242 -0.20 14.41 -9.64
C TYR A 242 -0.50 13.45 -10.80
N GLY A 243 0.33 13.43 -11.84
CA GLY A 243 0.21 12.45 -12.91
C GLY A 243 0.32 11.00 -12.41
N MET A 244 1.22 10.73 -11.46
CA MET A 244 1.34 9.40 -10.87
C MET A 244 0.15 9.03 -9.99
N LEU A 245 -0.37 9.99 -9.22
CA LEU A 245 -1.59 9.83 -8.44
C LEU A 245 -2.76 9.41 -9.35
N ILE A 246 -3.02 10.17 -10.41
CA ILE A 246 -4.08 9.86 -11.39
C ILE A 246 -3.86 8.53 -12.08
N TYR A 247 -2.63 8.24 -12.49
CA TYR A 247 -2.31 6.96 -13.09
C TYR A 247 -2.63 5.81 -12.12
N ASN A 248 -2.29 5.93 -10.83
CA ASN A 248 -2.57 4.90 -9.84
C ASN A 248 -4.08 4.68 -9.70
N THR A 249 -4.83 5.74 -9.42
CA THR A 249 -6.27 5.67 -9.10
C THR A 249 -7.09 5.15 -10.26
N VAL A 250 -6.88 5.67 -11.47
CA VAL A 250 -7.64 5.23 -12.64
C VAL A 250 -7.31 3.76 -12.97
N THR A 251 -6.04 3.36 -12.83
CA THR A 251 -5.69 1.95 -13.05
C THR A 251 -6.21 1.01 -11.96
N ASP A 252 -6.34 1.45 -10.70
CA ASP A 252 -6.97 0.66 -9.63
C ASP A 252 -8.48 0.51 -9.87
N LEU A 253 -9.18 1.59 -10.23
CA LEU A 253 -10.59 1.55 -10.62
C LEU A 253 -10.86 0.54 -11.75
N ILE A 254 -9.97 0.49 -12.76
CA ILE A 254 -10.08 -0.46 -13.87
C ILE A 254 -9.74 -1.88 -13.42
N ASN A 255 -8.70 -2.05 -12.60
CA ASN A 255 -8.22 -3.35 -12.18
C ASN A 255 -9.20 -4.07 -11.27
N ASN A 256 -9.83 -3.34 -10.35
CA ASN A 256 -10.76 -3.88 -9.36
C ASN A 256 -12.20 -3.92 -9.88
N ASP A 257 -12.44 -3.53 -11.13
CA ASP A 257 -13.78 -3.38 -11.73
C ASP A 257 -14.76 -2.63 -10.80
N THR A 258 -14.24 -1.60 -10.09
CA THR A 258 -14.91 -1.02 -8.90
C THR A 258 -16.28 -0.44 -9.25
N LEU A 259 -16.39 0.23 -10.40
CA LEU A 259 -17.65 0.85 -10.84
C LEU A 259 -18.72 -0.19 -11.18
N ASN A 260 -18.33 -1.27 -11.85
CA ASN A 260 -19.27 -2.30 -12.29
C ASN A 260 -19.71 -3.17 -11.11
N SER A 261 -18.76 -3.60 -10.26
CA SER A 261 -19.07 -4.34 -9.03
C SER A 261 -20.03 -3.56 -8.13
N TRP A 262 -19.80 -2.26 -7.97
CA TRP A 262 -20.69 -1.37 -7.24
C TRP A 262 -22.08 -1.25 -7.87
N TYR A 263 -22.15 -0.97 -9.18
CA TYR A 263 -23.41 -0.87 -9.90
C TYR A 263 -24.22 -2.16 -9.80
N MET A 264 -23.57 -3.30 -10.00
CA MET A 264 -24.21 -4.61 -9.91
C MET A 264 -24.69 -4.90 -8.48
N ARG A 265 -23.91 -4.54 -7.45
CA ARG A 265 -24.29 -4.72 -6.05
C ARG A 265 -25.50 -3.87 -5.67
N LEU A 266 -25.49 -2.58 -6.01
CA LEU A 266 -26.61 -1.67 -5.73
C LEU A 266 -27.88 -2.06 -6.49
N ARG A 267 -27.73 -2.50 -7.75
CA ARG A 267 -28.84 -3.05 -8.55
C ARG A 267 -29.39 -4.32 -7.92
N ASN A 268 -28.52 -5.23 -7.50
CA ASN A 268 -28.91 -6.49 -6.87
C ASN A 268 -29.66 -6.24 -5.55
N ASP A 269 -29.15 -5.35 -4.69
CA ASP A 269 -29.80 -4.95 -3.43
C ASP A 269 -31.20 -4.38 -3.66
N LEU A 270 -31.34 -3.46 -4.64
CA LEU A 270 -32.65 -2.90 -4.99
C LEU A 270 -33.60 -3.95 -5.59
N SER A 271 -33.07 -4.92 -6.34
CA SER A 271 -33.86 -6.01 -6.91
C SER A 271 -34.37 -7.01 -5.87
N GLN A 272 -33.70 -7.13 -4.71
CA GLN A 272 -34.13 -7.96 -3.58
C GLN A 272 -35.29 -7.33 -2.77
N GLY A 273 -35.69 -6.09 -3.09
CA GLY A 273 -36.84 -5.41 -2.52
C GLY A 273 -36.50 -4.08 -1.84
N LEU A 274 -37.52 -3.23 -1.67
CA LEU A 274 -37.41 -1.89 -1.06
C LEU A 274 -37.41 -1.98 0.48
N THR A 275 -36.35 -2.54 1.06
CA THR A 275 -36.15 -2.49 2.51
C THR A 275 -35.59 -1.12 2.93
N VAL A 276 -35.80 -0.72 4.20
CA VAL A 276 -35.25 0.55 4.75
C VAL A 276 -33.73 0.61 4.56
N ARG A 277 -33.03 -0.52 4.71
CA ARG A 277 -31.59 -0.63 4.48
C ARG A 277 -31.24 -0.41 3.01
N ASN A 278 -31.90 -1.08 2.07
CA ASN A 278 -31.59 -0.96 0.65
C ASN A 278 -31.89 0.46 0.14
N LEU A 279 -32.98 1.08 0.63
CA LEU A 279 -33.31 2.48 0.34
C LEU A 279 -32.26 3.44 0.92
N PHE A 280 -31.80 3.19 2.15
CA PHE A 280 -30.73 3.97 2.78
C PHE A 280 -29.41 3.84 1.99
N MET A 281 -29.00 2.62 1.61
CA MET A 281 -27.78 2.40 0.83
C MET A 281 -27.85 3.06 -0.55
N ALA A 282 -28.99 2.96 -1.23
CA ALA A 282 -29.19 3.65 -2.52
C ALA A 282 -29.17 5.18 -2.36
N ALA A 283 -29.80 5.72 -1.32
CA ALA A 283 -29.77 7.16 -1.03
C ALA A 283 -28.35 7.64 -0.70
N MET A 284 -27.59 6.89 0.11
CA MET A 284 -26.21 7.19 0.45
C MET A 284 -25.29 7.13 -0.78
N ALA A 285 -25.45 6.11 -1.62
CA ALA A 285 -24.77 6.02 -2.91
C ALA A 285 -25.00 7.26 -3.80
N VAL A 286 -26.26 7.66 -3.96
CA VAL A 286 -26.63 8.86 -4.75
C VAL A 286 -26.06 10.13 -4.11
N LEU A 287 -26.13 10.25 -2.79
CA LEU A 287 -25.58 11.38 -2.06
C LEU A 287 -24.07 11.50 -2.27
N LEU A 288 -23.32 10.41 -2.06
CA LEU A 288 -21.86 10.41 -2.20
C LEU A 288 -21.43 10.70 -3.65
N VAL A 289 -22.09 10.13 -4.66
CA VAL A 289 -21.80 10.44 -6.07
C VAL A 289 -22.11 11.91 -6.37
N SER A 290 -23.21 12.44 -5.85
CA SER A 290 -23.56 13.86 -6.03
C SER A 290 -22.55 14.79 -5.38
N LEU A 291 -22.08 14.45 -4.18
CA LEU A 291 -21.03 15.17 -3.46
C LEU A 291 -19.68 15.10 -4.21
N ALA A 292 -19.31 13.94 -4.75
CA ALA A 292 -18.09 13.77 -5.56
C ALA A 292 -18.12 14.64 -6.83
N ILE A 293 -19.28 14.73 -7.50
CA ILE A 293 -19.49 15.62 -8.65
C ILE A 293 -19.43 17.09 -8.21
N ALA A 294 -20.07 17.45 -7.11
CA ALA A 294 -20.03 18.82 -6.58
C ALA A 294 -18.60 19.25 -6.22
N LEU A 295 -17.86 18.39 -5.54
CA LEU A 295 -16.45 18.61 -5.17
C LEU A 295 -15.58 18.76 -6.41
N THR A 296 -15.81 17.97 -7.44
CA THR A 296 -15.13 18.11 -8.73
C THR A 296 -15.33 19.49 -9.34
N VAL A 297 -16.57 19.97 -9.35
CA VAL A 297 -16.90 21.30 -9.88
C VAL A 297 -16.24 22.38 -9.03
N CYS A 298 -16.21 22.22 -7.70
CA CYS A 298 -15.52 23.13 -6.78
C CYS A 298 -14.01 23.18 -7.05
N THR A 299 -13.37 22.03 -7.25
CA THR A 299 -11.94 21.91 -7.59
C THR A 299 -11.64 22.59 -8.94
N ALA A 300 -12.46 22.32 -9.97
CA ALA A 300 -12.32 22.99 -11.26
C ALA A 300 -12.48 24.51 -11.13
N GLY A 301 -13.48 24.97 -10.36
CA GLY A 301 -13.69 26.39 -10.06
C GLY A 301 -12.51 27.03 -9.33
N THR A 302 -11.92 26.33 -8.36
CA THR A 302 -10.73 26.80 -7.64
C THR A 302 -9.55 26.99 -8.58
N TRP A 303 -9.28 26.02 -9.47
CA TRP A 303 -8.21 26.14 -10.46
C TRP A 303 -8.47 27.24 -11.48
N TRP A 304 -9.74 27.47 -11.87
CA TRP A 304 -10.12 28.62 -12.67
C TRP A 304 -9.77 29.93 -11.94
N THR A 305 -10.18 30.08 -10.69
CA THR A 305 -9.93 31.29 -9.88
C THR A 305 -8.44 31.56 -9.72
N VAL A 306 -7.66 30.52 -9.40
CA VAL A 306 -6.20 30.63 -9.26
C VAL A 306 -5.56 31.07 -10.57
N ALA A 307 -5.93 30.46 -11.70
CA ALA A 307 -5.36 30.80 -13.00
C ALA A 307 -5.72 32.20 -13.49
N THR A 308 -6.89 32.72 -13.09
CA THR A 308 -7.39 34.04 -13.52
C THR A 308 -7.02 35.18 -12.57
N SER A 309 -6.81 34.89 -11.28
CA SER A 309 -6.54 35.91 -10.26
C SER A 309 -5.06 36.05 -9.92
N ALA A 310 -4.27 34.97 -10.06
CA ALA A 310 -2.85 35.01 -9.73
C ALA A 310 -2.02 35.66 -10.83
N ARG A 311 -0.98 36.41 -10.42
CA ARG A 311 0.02 36.95 -11.34
C ARG A 311 0.76 35.79 -12.04
N PRO A 312 0.88 35.77 -13.37
CA PRO A 312 1.64 34.73 -14.05
C PRO A 312 3.14 34.87 -13.78
N LEU A 313 3.84 33.73 -13.67
CA LEU A 313 5.28 33.66 -13.46
C LEU A 313 6.07 34.20 -14.66
N PHE A 314 5.64 33.84 -15.87
CA PHE A 314 6.27 34.25 -17.12
C PHE A 314 5.31 35.04 -18.01
N GLU A 315 5.86 35.95 -18.82
CA GLU A 315 5.06 36.82 -19.70
C GLU A 315 4.30 36.04 -20.77
N TRP A 316 4.86 34.93 -21.27
CA TRP A 316 4.19 34.08 -22.26
C TRP A 316 2.93 33.41 -21.71
N MET A 317 2.83 33.22 -20.39
CA MET A 317 1.66 32.61 -19.76
C MET A 317 0.42 33.52 -19.85
N LYS A 318 0.63 34.84 -19.96
CA LYS A 318 -0.47 35.79 -20.29
C LYS A 318 -1.01 35.60 -21.71
N ARG A 319 -0.20 35.03 -22.60
CA ARG A 319 -0.54 34.77 -24.01
C ARG A 319 -1.13 33.38 -24.23
N MET A 320 -1.15 32.52 -23.20
CA MET A 320 -1.92 31.28 -23.31
C MET A 320 -3.38 31.66 -23.56
N PRO A 321 -4.04 31.06 -24.56
CA PRO A 321 -5.44 31.37 -24.82
C PRO A 321 -6.24 31.17 -23.52
N SER A 322 -7.10 32.13 -23.19
CA SER A 322 -7.97 32.07 -22.00
C SER A 322 -8.80 30.77 -21.98
N PHE A 323 -9.08 30.20 -23.15
CA PHE A 323 -9.68 28.88 -23.30
C PHE A 323 -8.84 27.73 -22.73
N VAL A 324 -7.50 27.78 -22.82
CA VAL A 324 -6.62 26.70 -22.33
C VAL A 324 -6.54 26.70 -20.81
N MET A 325 -6.23 27.85 -20.21
CA MET A 325 -6.12 27.97 -18.74
C MET A 325 -7.49 28.07 -18.05
N GLY A 326 -8.49 28.57 -18.75
CA GLY A 326 -9.85 28.70 -18.24
C GLY A 326 -10.71 27.45 -18.49
N VAL A 327 -10.73 26.89 -19.69
CA VAL A 327 -11.65 25.79 -19.98
C VAL A 327 -10.96 24.44 -19.87
N ILE A 328 -9.85 24.27 -20.60
CA ILE A 328 -9.18 22.97 -20.72
C ILE A 328 -8.54 22.54 -19.39
N ASN A 329 -7.81 23.44 -18.71
CA ASN A 329 -7.11 23.13 -17.46
C ASN A 329 -8.08 22.69 -16.34
N PRO A 330 -9.13 23.47 -15.98
CA PRO A 330 -10.14 23.05 -15.01
C PRO A 330 -10.90 21.78 -15.37
N ILE A 331 -11.20 21.55 -16.66
CA ILE A 331 -11.85 20.31 -17.10
C ILE A 331 -10.93 19.13 -16.87
N ILE A 332 -9.66 19.22 -17.24
CA ILE A 332 -8.71 18.12 -17.07
C ILE A 332 -8.46 17.85 -15.58
N THR A 333 -8.20 18.89 -14.79
CA THR A 333 -7.97 18.76 -13.33
C THR A 333 -9.23 18.34 -12.58
N GLY A 334 -10.40 18.75 -13.06
CA GLY A 334 -11.70 18.32 -12.55
C GLY A 334 -11.98 16.86 -12.88
N LEU A 335 -11.92 16.48 -14.15
CA LEU A 335 -12.10 15.08 -14.59
C LEU A 335 -11.12 14.13 -13.89
N SER A 336 -9.90 14.58 -13.64
CA SER A 336 -8.90 13.80 -12.90
C SER A 336 -9.27 13.67 -11.41
N ALA A 337 -9.84 14.71 -10.80
CA ALA A 337 -10.37 14.67 -9.43
C ALA A 337 -11.64 13.78 -9.29
N ILE A 338 -12.48 13.66 -10.33
CA ILE A 338 -13.66 12.77 -10.30
C ILE A 338 -13.28 11.36 -9.92
N PHE A 339 -12.22 10.81 -10.54
CA PHE A 339 -11.81 9.43 -10.30
C PHE A 339 -11.36 9.20 -8.86
N PHE A 340 -10.66 10.17 -8.27
CA PHE A 340 -10.32 10.16 -6.85
C PHE A 340 -11.56 10.23 -5.96
N ASN A 341 -12.41 11.23 -6.18
CA ASN A 341 -13.60 11.45 -5.35
C ASN A 341 -14.58 10.27 -5.43
N ILE A 342 -14.72 9.64 -6.60
CA ILE A 342 -15.54 8.43 -6.77
C ILE A 342 -14.90 7.25 -6.06
N GLN A 343 -13.61 6.99 -6.22
CA GLN A 343 -12.93 5.89 -5.52
C GLN A 343 -13.10 6.01 -4.01
N ASN A 344 -12.86 7.21 -3.47
CA ASN A 344 -13.00 7.50 -2.04
C ASN A 344 -14.46 7.35 -1.56
N SER A 345 -15.42 7.80 -2.38
CA SER A 345 -16.86 7.61 -2.11
C SER A 345 -17.26 6.13 -2.09
N LEU A 346 -16.65 5.31 -2.94
CA LEU A 346 -16.93 3.87 -3.02
C LEU A 346 -16.39 3.14 -1.78
N GLU A 347 -15.18 3.46 -1.35
CA GLU A 347 -14.58 2.93 -0.11
C GLU A 347 -15.40 3.34 1.12
N SER A 348 -15.85 4.61 1.16
CA SER A 348 -16.75 5.12 2.20
C SER A 348 -18.07 4.34 2.28
N LEU A 349 -18.67 4.07 1.13
CA LEU A 349 -19.92 3.31 1.07
C LEU A 349 -19.71 1.85 1.49
N GLU A 350 -18.58 1.24 1.13
CA GLU A 350 -18.24 -0.12 1.55
C GLU A 350 -18.14 -0.24 3.08
N MET A 351 -17.56 0.75 3.76
CA MET A 351 -17.58 0.80 5.23
C MET A 351 -19.00 0.86 5.79
N VAL A 352 -19.88 1.69 5.22
CA VAL A 352 -21.29 1.75 5.63
C VAL A 352 -21.99 0.42 5.36
N TYR A 353 -21.66 -0.25 4.25
CA TYR A 353 -22.16 -1.59 3.95
C TYR A 353 -21.75 -2.61 5.00
N GLU A 354 -20.48 -2.62 5.42
CA GLU A 354 -19.95 -3.52 6.44
C GLU A 354 -20.56 -3.22 7.82
N ALA A 355 -20.66 -1.94 8.20
CA ALA A 355 -21.24 -1.53 9.48
C ALA A 355 -22.75 -1.83 9.59
N THR A 356 -23.45 -1.87 8.45
CA THR A 356 -24.90 -2.14 8.39
C THR A 356 -25.22 -3.55 7.92
N ALA A 357 -24.22 -4.39 7.63
CA ALA A 357 -24.44 -5.77 7.24
C ALA A 357 -24.99 -6.57 8.42
N PRO A 358 -26.01 -7.42 8.22
CA PRO A 358 -26.31 -8.46 9.20
C PRO A 358 -25.12 -9.42 9.22
N ASP A 359 -24.47 -9.58 10.38
CA ASP A 359 -23.38 -10.53 10.57
C ASP A 359 -23.91 -11.93 10.19
N ALA A 360 -23.38 -12.49 9.09
CA ALA A 360 -23.91 -13.72 8.51
C ALA A 360 -23.31 -15.01 9.11
N ASP A 361 -22.34 -14.92 10.04
CA ASP A 361 -21.60 -16.12 10.48
C ASP A 361 -21.10 -16.12 11.94
N THR A 362 -21.80 -15.43 12.85
CA THR A 362 -21.65 -15.72 14.28
C THR A 362 -23.02 -15.75 14.92
N ASP A 363 -23.25 -16.81 15.70
CA ASP A 363 -24.46 -17.15 16.46
C ASP A 363 -25.52 -16.05 16.58
N ALA A 364 -26.77 -16.44 16.33
CA ALA A 364 -27.99 -15.63 16.40
C ALA A 364 -28.29 -14.97 17.78
N GLN A 365 -27.30 -14.80 18.65
CA GLN A 365 -27.37 -14.13 19.93
C GLN A 365 -26.36 -12.97 20.02
N LYS A 366 -26.57 -11.90 19.26
CA LYS A 366 -26.49 -10.48 19.72
C LYS A 366 -26.51 -9.52 18.54
N LYS A 367 -27.70 -9.05 18.18
CA LYS A 367 -27.87 -7.80 17.44
C LYS A 367 -27.48 -6.64 18.36
N THR A 368 -26.20 -6.34 18.49
CA THR A 368 -25.72 -5.21 19.29
C THR A 368 -25.66 -3.96 18.41
N ASN A 369 -26.38 -2.92 18.82
CA ASN A 369 -26.27 -1.59 18.20
C ASN A 369 -24.84 -1.06 18.34
N VAL A 370 -24.42 -0.14 17.46
CA VAL A 370 -23.08 0.49 17.45
C VAL A 370 -22.68 1.02 18.84
N PHE A 371 -23.60 1.67 19.56
CA PHE A 371 -23.36 2.15 20.93
C PHE A 371 -23.11 1.03 21.94
N GLN A 372 -23.74 -0.12 21.75
CA GLN A 372 -23.60 -1.28 22.64
C GLN A 372 -22.28 -2.01 22.37
N ARG A 373 -21.80 -2.01 21.12
CA ARG A 373 -20.45 -2.47 20.75
C ARG A 373 -19.37 -1.58 21.37
N MET A 374 -19.49 -0.26 21.23
CA MET A 374 -18.57 0.71 21.85
C MET A 374 -18.56 0.57 23.38
N TYR A 375 -19.71 0.37 24.01
CA TYR A 375 -19.78 0.11 25.45
C TYR A 375 -19.10 -1.21 25.83
N GLN A 376 -19.30 -2.28 25.06
CA GLN A 376 -18.66 -3.59 25.29
C GLN A 376 -17.14 -3.50 25.14
N GLU A 377 -16.62 -2.85 24.10
CA GLU A 377 -15.18 -2.63 23.93
C GLU A 377 -14.58 -1.84 25.11
N ILE A 378 -15.25 -0.78 25.56
CA ILE A 378 -14.81 0.00 26.73
C ILE A 378 -14.86 -0.86 27.99
N ALA A 379 -15.93 -1.65 28.17
CA ALA A 379 -16.10 -2.54 29.31
C ALA A 379 -15.04 -3.66 29.33
N ASP A 380 -14.71 -4.23 28.18
CA ASP A 380 -13.70 -5.29 28.04
C ASP A 380 -12.29 -4.75 28.28
N VAL A 381 -11.98 -3.55 27.78
CA VAL A 381 -10.71 -2.86 28.08
C VAL A 381 -10.60 -2.55 29.57
N LEU A 382 -11.68 -2.05 30.20
CA LEU A 382 -11.71 -1.79 31.64
C LEU A 382 -11.55 -3.07 32.45
N ALA A 383 -12.25 -4.14 32.08
CA ALA A 383 -12.15 -5.44 32.72
C ALA A 383 -10.75 -6.04 32.58
N HIS A 384 -10.14 -5.92 31.38
CA HIS A 384 -8.77 -6.37 31.14
C HIS A 384 -7.76 -5.62 32.02
N VAL A 385 -7.86 -4.29 32.10
CA VAL A 385 -6.99 -3.47 32.93
C VAL A 385 -7.18 -3.80 34.41
N TRP A 386 -8.42 -3.95 34.87
CA TRP A 386 -8.72 -4.30 36.26
C TRP A 386 -8.15 -5.67 36.67
N ASN A 387 -8.16 -6.64 35.75
CA ASN A 387 -7.65 -7.98 36.01
C ASN A 387 -6.12 -8.08 35.92
N THR A 388 -5.47 -7.21 35.15
CA THR A 388 -4.01 -7.30 34.85
C THR A 388 -3.15 -6.27 35.57
N GLU A 389 -3.75 -5.26 36.21
CA GLU A 389 -3.02 -4.17 36.86
C GLU A 389 -3.36 -4.05 38.35
N ASN A 390 -2.36 -3.63 39.14
CA ASN A 390 -2.62 -3.20 40.52
C ASN A 390 -3.06 -1.73 40.57
N TRP A 391 -3.57 -1.29 41.72
CA TRP A 391 -4.08 0.07 41.93
C TRP A 391 -3.06 1.18 41.63
N LEU A 392 -1.78 0.97 41.92
CA LEU A 392 -0.73 1.97 41.63
C LEU A 392 -0.41 2.05 40.14
N GLN A 393 -0.53 0.96 39.40
CA GLN A 393 -0.42 0.94 37.94
C GLN A 393 -1.63 1.62 37.28
N LEU A 394 -2.83 1.40 37.83
CA LEU A 394 -4.06 2.03 37.35
C LEU A 394 -4.01 3.56 37.51
N LEU A 395 -3.54 4.04 38.67
CA LEU A 395 -3.44 5.47 39.02
C LEU A 395 -2.14 6.13 38.55
N ASN A 396 -1.44 5.55 37.56
CA ASN A 396 -0.22 6.11 37.02
C ASN A 396 -0.46 7.56 36.52
N PRO A 397 0.10 8.59 37.21
CA PRO A 397 -0.24 9.98 36.95
C PRO A 397 0.24 10.44 35.57
N PHE A 398 1.35 9.88 35.09
CA PHE A 398 1.91 10.18 33.77
C PHE A 398 1.07 9.55 32.65
N ARG A 399 0.54 8.34 32.87
CA ARG A 399 -0.39 7.70 31.93
C ARG A 399 -1.71 8.47 31.84
N LEU A 400 -2.25 8.93 32.98
CA LEU A 400 -3.44 9.77 33.00
C LEU A 400 -3.20 11.10 32.27
N LEU A 401 -2.06 11.75 32.51
CA LEU A 401 -1.65 12.95 31.78
C LEU A 401 -1.57 12.70 30.27
N LEU A 402 -0.99 11.58 29.84
CA LEU A 402 -0.95 11.18 28.43
C LEU A 402 -2.35 11.00 27.85
N LYS A 403 -3.25 10.30 28.55
CA LYS A 403 -4.63 10.09 28.07
C LYS A 403 -5.45 11.39 28.02
N LEU A 404 -5.23 12.31 28.96
CA LEU A 404 -5.90 13.60 29.01
C LEU A 404 -5.34 14.63 28.03
N THR A 405 -4.10 14.47 27.55
CA THR A 405 -3.48 15.42 26.60
C THR A 405 -3.41 14.87 25.19
N ILE A 406 -2.86 13.67 24.98
CA ILE A 406 -2.60 13.10 23.65
C ILE A 406 -3.88 12.71 22.93
N THR A 407 -4.86 12.12 23.64
CA THR A 407 -6.10 11.69 23.00
C THR A 407 -6.93 12.89 22.50
N PRO A 408 -7.20 13.93 23.30
CA PRO A 408 -7.90 15.12 22.80
C PRO A 408 -7.11 15.85 21.71
N LEU A 409 -5.78 15.92 21.83
CA LEU A 409 -4.95 16.55 20.81
C LEU A 409 -4.97 15.78 19.49
N ARG A 410 -5.03 14.44 19.51
CA ARG A 410 -5.22 13.64 18.28
C ARG A 410 -6.55 13.95 17.61
N ILE A 411 -7.64 14.04 18.39
CA ILE A 411 -8.97 14.41 17.86
C ILE A 411 -8.92 15.81 17.27
N LEU A 412 -8.26 16.77 17.94
CA LEU A 412 -8.12 18.13 17.45
C LEU A 412 -7.30 18.18 16.15
N LEU A 413 -6.19 17.45 16.05
CA LEU A 413 -5.39 17.34 14.83
C LEU A 413 -6.19 16.72 13.69
N PHE A 414 -7.00 15.70 13.98
CA PHE A 414 -7.89 15.07 13.02
C PHE A 414 -8.94 16.08 12.49
N LEU A 415 -9.64 16.78 13.37
CA LEU A 415 -10.58 17.83 12.97
C LEU A 415 -9.89 18.97 12.20
N GLY A 416 -8.69 19.35 12.62
CA GLY A 416 -7.86 20.35 11.93
C GLY A 416 -7.46 19.90 10.52
N HIS A 417 -7.21 18.61 10.32
CA HIS A 417 -6.95 18.03 9.01
C HIS A 417 -8.18 18.09 8.10
N LEU A 418 -9.37 17.69 8.58
CA LEU A 418 -10.61 17.79 7.80
C LEU A 418 -10.86 19.24 7.34
N VAL A 419 -10.68 20.21 8.24
CA VAL A 419 -10.79 21.63 7.90
C VAL A 419 -9.72 22.03 6.87
N SER A 420 -8.50 21.55 7.02
CA SER A 420 -7.41 21.88 6.10
C SER A 420 -7.66 21.37 4.68
N VAL A 421 -8.11 20.13 4.52
CA VAL A 421 -8.42 19.56 3.19
C VAL A 421 -9.61 20.28 2.58
N ALA A 422 -10.61 20.65 3.39
CA ALA A 422 -11.77 21.37 2.91
C ALA A 422 -11.47 22.75 2.29
N LEU A 423 -10.37 23.37 2.72
CA LEU A 423 -9.89 24.66 2.20
C LEU A 423 -9.13 24.52 0.86
N THR A 424 -9.15 23.35 0.22
CA THR A 424 -8.44 23.12 -1.04
C THR A 424 -9.30 23.35 -2.27
N SER A 425 -10.62 23.29 -2.12
CA SER A 425 -11.61 23.43 -3.20
C SER A 425 -12.57 24.60 -2.99
N ASP A 426 -12.32 25.48 -2.02
CA ASP A 426 -13.25 26.49 -1.51
C ASP A 426 -13.41 27.73 -2.39
N ARG A 427 -12.55 27.93 -3.39
CA ARG A 427 -12.47 29.17 -4.19
C ARG A 427 -13.26 29.10 -5.50
N MET A 428 -14.38 28.38 -5.52
CA MET A 428 -15.25 28.27 -6.69
C MET A 428 -16.00 29.60 -6.95
N PRO A 429 -15.93 30.16 -8.17
CA PRO A 429 -16.71 31.34 -8.53
C PRO A 429 -18.21 31.12 -8.36
N GLY A 430 -18.89 32.05 -7.68
CA GLY A 430 -20.34 32.03 -7.51
C GLY A 430 -20.87 31.11 -6.40
N VAL A 431 -20.00 30.38 -5.69
CA VAL A 431 -20.38 29.56 -4.52
C VAL A 431 -19.72 30.14 -3.27
N PRO A 432 -20.46 30.33 -2.15
CA PRO A 432 -19.85 30.76 -0.90
C PRO A 432 -18.77 29.77 -0.44
N GLN A 433 -17.58 30.28 -0.08
CA GLN A 433 -16.43 29.48 0.36
C GLN A 433 -16.79 28.49 1.48
N ILE A 434 -17.62 28.94 2.44
CA ILE A 434 -18.10 28.11 3.55
C ILE A 434 -18.90 26.90 3.06
N LEU A 435 -19.73 27.06 2.03
CA LEU A 435 -20.55 25.97 1.50
C LEU A 435 -19.69 24.92 0.79
N SER A 436 -18.71 25.38 0.01
CA SER A 436 -17.75 24.48 -0.66
C SER A 436 -16.87 23.74 0.35
N ALA A 437 -16.38 24.44 1.38
CA ALA A 437 -15.65 23.83 2.48
C ALA A 437 -16.51 22.80 3.23
N LEU A 438 -17.78 23.09 3.52
CA LEU A 438 -18.68 22.12 4.18
C LEU A 438 -18.88 20.85 3.36
N VAL A 439 -19.08 20.97 2.03
CA VAL A 439 -19.16 19.82 1.13
C VAL A 439 -17.89 18.98 1.22
N ALA A 440 -16.72 19.62 1.20
CA ALA A 440 -15.44 18.93 1.29
C ALA A 440 -15.22 18.27 2.67
N ILE A 441 -15.56 18.94 3.79
CA ILE A 441 -15.50 18.33 5.15
C ILE A 441 -16.36 17.07 5.22
N ILE A 442 -17.57 17.12 4.65
CA ILE A 442 -18.49 15.98 4.68
C ILE A 442 -17.91 14.82 3.85
N CYS A 443 -17.41 15.08 2.64
CA CYS A 443 -16.75 14.05 1.82
C CYS A 443 -15.57 13.40 2.54
N GLU A 444 -14.66 14.22 3.04
CA GLU A 444 -13.45 13.77 3.73
C GLU A 444 -13.79 13.00 5.01
N GLY A 445 -14.76 13.50 5.78
CA GLY A 445 -15.19 12.84 7.01
C GLY A 445 -15.82 11.45 6.79
N PHE A 446 -16.41 11.20 5.62
CA PHE A 446 -16.88 9.86 5.25
C PHE A 446 -15.73 8.94 4.85
N GLU A 447 -14.72 9.45 4.15
CA GLU A 447 -13.50 8.71 3.77
C GLU A 447 -12.69 8.29 5.01
N ASP A 448 -12.54 9.21 5.96
CA ASP A 448 -11.82 9.00 7.21
C ASP A 448 -12.63 8.28 8.30
N ALA A 449 -13.88 7.88 8.01
CA ALA A 449 -14.73 7.21 8.99
C ALA A 449 -14.12 5.88 9.50
N HIS A 450 -13.20 5.26 8.75
CA HIS A 450 -12.49 4.04 9.15
C HIS A 450 -11.69 4.20 10.46
N TYR A 451 -11.27 5.42 10.82
CA TYR A 451 -10.60 5.67 12.10
C TYR A 451 -11.52 5.46 13.31
N PHE A 452 -12.83 5.51 13.12
CA PHE A 452 -13.84 5.43 14.19
C PHE A 452 -14.75 4.21 14.08
N VAL A 453 -14.88 3.63 12.88
CA VAL A 453 -15.69 2.43 12.64
C VAL A 453 -14.74 1.24 12.61
N GLY A 454 -14.72 0.47 13.70
CA GLY A 454 -13.97 -0.79 13.76
C GLY A 454 -14.38 -1.70 12.61
N VAL A 455 -13.41 -2.07 11.77
CA VAL A 455 -13.64 -2.93 10.60
C VAL A 455 -14.08 -4.30 11.10
N ASN A 456 -15.33 -4.67 10.79
CA ASN A 456 -15.83 -6.02 11.01
C ASN A 456 -15.08 -6.94 10.03
N HIS A 457 -14.01 -7.59 10.50
CA HIS A 457 -13.32 -8.59 9.72
C HIS A 457 -14.25 -9.78 9.50
N LYS A 458 -14.91 -9.84 8.33
CA LYS A 458 -15.42 -11.11 7.81
C LYS A 458 -14.27 -12.11 7.82
N ALA A 459 -14.54 -13.36 8.20
CA ALA A 459 -13.58 -14.44 8.11
C ALA A 459 -13.20 -14.63 6.63
N LYS A 460 -12.09 -14.03 6.22
CA LYS A 460 -11.54 -14.19 4.86
C LYS A 460 -10.96 -15.60 4.75
N THR A 461 -11.11 -16.23 3.58
CA THR A 461 -10.37 -17.47 3.32
C THR A 461 -8.86 -17.20 3.34
N LEU A 462 -8.02 -18.21 3.58
CA LEU A 462 -6.55 -18.04 3.56
C LEU A 462 -6.06 -17.44 2.23
N LEU A 463 -6.76 -17.78 1.14
CA LEU A 463 -6.49 -17.27 -0.20
C LEU A 463 -6.85 -15.79 -0.34
N GLU A 464 -8.04 -15.39 0.10
CA GLU A 464 -8.49 -13.99 0.13
C GLU A 464 -7.63 -13.13 1.03
N GLU A 465 -7.23 -13.65 2.20
CA GLU A 465 -6.34 -12.95 3.11
C GLU A 465 -4.96 -12.73 2.46
N ARG A 466 -4.42 -13.75 1.78
CA ARG A 466 -3.13 -13.67 1.06
C ARG A 466 -3.17 -12.72 -0.13
N LEU A 467 -4.21 -12.79 -0.95
CA LEU A 467 -4.27 -12.07 -2.23
C LEU A 467 -4.92 -10.68 -2.10
N GLY A 468 -5.73 -10.46 -1.05
CA GLY A 468 -6.35 -9.18 -0.72
C GLY A 468 -5.51 -8.27 0.17
N SER A 469 -4.47 -8.77 0.83
CA SER A 469 -3.57 -7.95 1.67
C SER A 469 -2.40 -7.34 0.88
N GLU A 470 -2.68 -6.35 0.02
CA GLU A 470 -1.64 -5.38 -0.40
C GLU A 470 -1.67 -4.08 0.42
N ALA A 471 -2.63 -3.92 1.33
CA ALA A 471 -2.62 -2.85 2.34
C ALA A 471 -1.65 -3.24 3.48
N ASP A 472 -0.45 -2.64 3.47
CA ASP A 472 0.45 -2.65 4.63
C ASP A 472 -0.30 -1.99 5.80
N HIS A 473 -0.95 -2.79 6.64
CA HIS A 473 -1.48 -2.28 7.90
C HIS A 473 -0.31 -1.92 8.84
N GLN A 474 -0.38 -0.70 9.37
CA GLN A 474 0.32 -0.18 10.54
C GLN A 474 1.73 0.40 10.34
N ASN A 475 1.77 1.74 10.27
CA ASN A 475 2.47 2.52 11.29
C ASN A 475 1.48 3.53 11.86
N ALA A 476 1.73 4.05 13.07
CA ALA A 476 0.96 5.18 13.54
C ALA A 476 1.11 6.35 12.56
N ASP A 477 0.01 6.97 12.14
CA ASP A 477 0.02 8.11 11.21
C ASP A 477 1.05 9.15 11.66
N ILE A 478 1.68 9.84 10.71
CA ILE A 478 2.74 10.82 10.98
C ILE A 478 2.41 11.79 12.14
N PRO A 479 1.19 12.34 12.27
CA PRO A 479 0.79 13.17 13.41
C PRO A 479 0.84 12.41 14.75
N THR A 480 0.35 11.17 14.78
CA THR A 480 0.40 10.33 15.98
C THR A 480 1.83 9.97 16.35
N PHE A 481 2.70 9.71 15.36
CA PHE A 481 4.12 9.50 15.59
C PHE A 481 4.79 10.73 16.22
N LEU A 482 4.56 11.93 15.67
CA LEU A 482 5.10 13.18 16.21
C LEU A 482 4.65 13.44 17.65
N LEU A 483 3.35 13.23 17.94
CA LEU A 483 2.82 13.34 19.30
C LEU A 483 3.50 12.36 20.25
N LYS A 484 3.70 11.10 19.83
CA LYS A 484 4.40 10.10 20.64
C LYS A 484 5.87 10.47 20.89
N VAL A 485 6.55 11.06 19.90
CA VAL A 485 7.94 11.53 20.04
C VAL A 485 8.02 12.71 21.02
N LEU A 486 7.16 13.72 20.87
CA LEU A 486 7.11 14.88 21.77
C LEU A 486 6.76 14.47 23.21
N ALA A 487 5.82 13.53 23.36
CA ALA A 487 5.40 13.00 24.64
C ALA A 487 6.32 11.89 25.18
N SER A 488 7.39 11.53 24.46
CA SER A 488 8.29 10.43 24.84
C SER A 488 8.84 10.55 26.27
N PRO A 489 9.20 11.74 26.80
CA PRO A 489 9.64 11.84 28.19
C PRO A 489 8.54 11.40 29.18
N VAL A 490 7.29 11.73 28.89
CA VAL A 490 6.14 11.35 29.73
C VAL A 490 5.83 9.85 29.59
N TYR A 491 5.98 9.27 28.39
CA TYR A 491 5.90 7.82 28.19
C TYR A 491 6.97 7.06 29.00
N PHE A 492 8.20 7.56 29.04
CA PHE A 492 9.27 6.98 29.87
C PHE A 492 8.97 7.08 31.37
N LEU A 493 8.44 8.20 31.84
CA LEU A 493 8.01 8.37 33.24
C LEU A 493 6.85 7.43 33.58
N ALA A 494 5.88 7.28 32.67
CA ALA A 494 4.78 6.33 32.83
C ALA A 494 5.29 4.89 32.90
N ALA A 495 6.24 4.51 32.04
CA ALA A 495 6.85 3.18 32.05
C ALA A 495 7.67 2.93 33.33
N GLY A 496 8.43 3.93 33.80
CA GLY A 496 9.18 3.86 35.05
C GLY A 496 8.25 3.65 36.26
N TRP A 497 7.16 4.40 36.32
CA TRP A 497 6.13 4.23 37.35
C TRP A 497 5.50 2.83 37.30
N ASP A 498 5.11 2.35 36.12
CA ASP A 498 4.55 1.02 35.95
C ASP A 498 5.50 -0.10 36.34
N CYS A 499 6.79 0.04 36.02
CA CYS A 499 7.83 -0.92 36.39
C CYS A 499 7.99 -0.97 37.91
N LEU A 500 8.07 0.18 38.59
CA LEU A 500 8.17 0.26 40.05
C LEU A 500 6.92 -0.29 40.73
N ALA A 501 5.73 0.13 40.29
CA ALA A 501 4.46 -0.33 40.84
C ALA A 501 4.23 -1.83 40.59
N SER A 502 4.70 -2.38 39.46
CA SER A 502 4.58 -3.80 39.14
C SER A 502 5.32 -4.73 40.11
N LYS A 503 6.33 -4.23 40.84
CA LYS A 503 7.05 -5.03 41.85
C LYS A 503 6.17 -5.50 43.00
N MET A 504 4.99 -4.88 43.17
CA MET A 504 3.98 -5.30 44.15
C MET A 504 3.07 -6.43 43.64
N ASN A 505 3.20 -6.81 42.36
CA ASN A 505 2.48 -7.94 41.81
C ASN A 505 3.12 -9.26 42.27
N ARG A 506 2.30 -10.29 42.49
CA ARG A 506 2.81 -11.61 42.91
C ARG A 506 3.56 -12.26 41.75
N SER A 507 4.72 -12.88 42.03
CA SER A 507 5.45 -13.65 41.02
C SER A 507 4.69 -14.94 40.70
N VAL A 508 4.04 -14.98 39.54
CA VAL A 508 3.42 -16.22 39.05
C VAL A 508 4.45 -16.95 38.19
N SER A 509 4.88 -18.11 38.66
CA SER A 509 5.73 -19.02 37.90
C SER A 509 4.89 -19.71 36.83
N GLY A 510 5.09 -19.32 35.57
CA GLY A 510 4.50 -19.99 34.40
C GLY A 510 3.48 -19.13 33.64
N ASP A 511 3.49 -19.24 32.32
CA ASP A 511 2.62 -18.53 31.37
C ASP A 511 1.14 -18.99 31.39
N ALA A 512 0.71 -19.71 32.44
CA ALA A 512 -0.55 -20.45 32.42
C ALA A 512 -1.82 -19.58 32.46
N HIS A 513 -1.75 -18.30 32.85
CA HIS A 513 -2.89 -17.38 32.76
C HIS A 513 -2.49 -15.96 32.29
N PRO A 514 -3.01 -15.46 31.16
CA PRO A 514 -2.74 -14.10 30.67
C PRO A 514 -3.43 -13.00 31.49
N SER A 515 -4.34 -13.35 32.40
CA SER A 515 -5.25 -12.43 33.09
C SER A 515 -4.84 -12.06 34.53
N GLN A 516 -3.58 -12.27 34.92
CA GLN A 516 -3.10 -11.94 36.27
C GLN A 516 -2.06 -10.81 36.27
N PRO A 517 -1.96 -10.01 37.35
CA PRO A 517 -0.94 -8.97 37.49
C PRO A 517 0.46 -9.59 37.50
N LYS A 518 1.30 -9.23 36.52
CA LYS A 518 2.69 -9.70 36.40
C LYS A 518 3.68 -8.60 36.79
N ILE A 519 4.85 -8.99 37.28
CA ILE A 519 5.98 -8.09 37.48
C ILE A 519 6.54 -7.73 36.09
N LEU A 520 6.71 -6.44 35.80
CA LEU A 520 7.13 -5.93 34.50
C LEU A 520 8.57 -5.42 34.56
N THR A 521 9.37 -5.82 33.60
CA THR A 521 10.64 -5.14 33.30
C THR A 521 10.37 -3.74 32.72
N LEU A 522 11.37 -2.84 32.77
CA LEU A 522 11.21 -1.49 32.19
C LEU A 522 10.85 -1.54 30.70
N THR A 523 11.42 -2.50 29.96
CA THR A 523 11.11 -2.72 28.54
C THR A 523 9.66 -3.17 28.34
N GLU A 524 9.17 -4.10 29.15
CA GLU A 524 7.77 -4.54 29.08
C GLU A 524 6.80 -3.44 29.48
N ALA A 525 7.12 -2.65 30.51
CA ALA A 525 6.33 -1.51 30.93
C ALA A 525 6.31 -0.42 29.85
N LEU A 526 7.43 -0.17 29.16
CA LEU A 526 7.49 0.78 28.05
C LEU A 526 6.69 0.29 26.84
N ASN A 527 6.85 -0.98 26.47
CA ASN A 527 6.07 -1.60 25.39
C ASN A 527 4.57 -1.53 25.68
N LYS A 528 4.16 -1.81 26.92
CA LYS A 528 2.77 -1.66 27.38
C LYS A 528 2.25 -0.24 27.19
N GLN A 529 3.01 0.79 27.57
CA GLN A 529 2.60 2.19 27.43
C GLN A 529 2.53 2.65 25.96
N LEU A 530 3.38 2.08 25.10
CA LEU A 530 3.40 2.36 23.67
C LEU A 530 2.37 1.55 22.86
N GLY A 531 1.71 0.55 23.49
CA GLY A 531 0.77 -0.36 22.85
C GLY A 531 1.45 -1.46 22.02
N ILE A 532 2.69 -1.82 22.34
CA ILE A 532 3.47 -2.86 21.65
C ILE A 532 3.19 -4.21 22.31
N GLU A 533 2.60 -5.14 21.56
CA GLU A 533 2.29 -6.50 22.03
C GLU A 533 3.55 -7.36 22.23
N LYS A 534 3.43 -8.41 23.06
CA LYS A 534 4.54 -9.34 23.34
C LYS A 534 4.81 -10.24 22.14
N GLU A 535 6.05 -10.27 21.67
CA GLU A 535 6.45 -11.13 20.56
C GLU A 535 6.34 -12.63 20.91
N VAL A 536 5.78 -13.42 20.00
CA VAL A 536 5.59 -14.86 20.07
C VAL A 536 6.53 -15.54 19.08
N GLU A 537 7.17 -16.62 19.52
CA GLU A 537 7.90 -17.53 18.64
C GLU A 537 6.94 -18.60 18.11
N VAL A 538 6.81 -18.67 16.78
CA VAL A 538 6.06 -19.74 16.11
C VAL A 538 7.02 -20.88 15.79
N LYS A 539 6.80 -22.05 16.42
CA LYS A 539 7.53 -23.29 16.15
C LYS A 539 6.69 -24.16 15.22
N LEU A 540 7.17 -24.36 13.99
CA LEU A 540 6.59 -25.31 13.04
C LEU A 540 6.94 -26.73 13.49
N ALA A 541 6.00 -27.66 13.37
CA ALA A 541 6.26 -29.07 13.67
C ALA A 541 7.29 -29.65 12.68
N GLN A 542 8.00 -30.72 13.08
CA GLN A 542 9.06 -31.30 12.24
C GLN A 542 8.52 -32.07 11.02
N ASP A 543 7.27 -32.52 11.12
CA ASP A 543 6.50 -33.33 10.17
C ASP A 543 5.53 -32.52 9.31
N VAL A 544 5.59 -31.18 9.34
CA VAL A 544 4.69 -30.35 8.54
C VAL A 544 4.87 -30.66 7.04
N GLU A 545 3.74 -30.81 6.36
CA GLU A 545 3.63 -31.07 4.94
C GLU A 545 4.38 -30.01 4.13
N ARG A 546 5.12 -30.42 3.10
CA ARG A 546 6.00 -29.55 2.31
C ARG A 546 5.59 -29.59 0.85
N PRO A 547 5.87 -28.52 0.08
CA PRO A 547 5.72 -28.56 -1.36
C PRO A 547 6.49 -29.71 -1.99
N SER A 548 5.94 -30.25 -3.06
CA SER A 548 6.51 -31.35 -3.83
C SER A 548 7.95 -31.11 -4.29
N THR A 549 8.68 -32.19 -4.52
CA THR A 549 10.04 -32.14 -5.10
C THR A 549 10.04 -31.56 -6.52
N GLU A 550 8.94 -31.75 -7.25
CA GLU A 550 8.66 -31.24 -8.57
C GLU A 550 8.56 -29.71 -8.53
N TRP A 551 7.83 -29.15 -7.57
CA TRP A 551 7.81 -27.70 -7.34
C TRP A 551 9.19 -27.17 -6.96
N GLN A 552 9.95 -27.85 -6.10
CA GLN A 552 11.30 -27.39 -5.73
C GLN A 552 12.22 -27.31 -6.97
N ALA A 553 12.15 -28.30 -7.86
CA ALA A 553 12.89 -28.29 -9.11
C ALA A 553 12.44 -27.14 -10.03
N GLU A 554 11.13 -27.00 -10.25
CA GLU A 554 10.56 -25.96 -11.12
C GLU A 554 10.80 -24.55 -10.56
N HIS A 555 10.68 -24.37 -9.24
CA HIS A 555 11.00 -23.13 -8.54
C HIS A 555 12.46 -22.75 -8.76
N THR A 556 13.40 -23.70 -8.58
CA THR A 556 14.83 -23.46 -8.82
C THR A 556 15.08 -23.00 -10.25
N VAL A 557 14.52 -23.71 -11.23
CA VAL A 557 14.63 -23.36 -12.65
C VAL A 557 14.05 -21.97 -12.92
N SER A 558 12.88 -21.65 -12.37
CA SER A 558 12.24 -20.34 -12.53
C SER A 558 13.10 -19.20 -11.95
N LEU A 559 13.80 -19.45 -10.84
CA LEU A 559 14.71 -18.50 -10.22
C LEU A 559 15.95 -18.26 -11.09
N ILE A 560 16.49 -19.31 -11.72
CA ILE A 560 17.61 -19.22 -12.66
C ILE A 560 17.19 -18.39 -13.89
N GLU A 561 16.06 -18.71 -14.52
CA GLU A 561 15.54 -17.97 -15.68
C GLU A 561 15.26 -16.49 -15.36
N LYS A 562 14.80 -16.21 -14.13
CA LYS A 562 14.60 -14.84 -13.65
C LYS A 562 15.93 -14.11 -13.45
N TYR A 563 16.97 -14.81 -12.99
CA TYR A 563 18.30 -14.26 -12.84
C TYR A 563 18.93 -13.94 -14.20
N GLU A 564 18.85 -14.86 -15.17
CA GLU A 564 19.33 -14.69 -16.55
C GLU A 564 18.73 -13.44 -17.19
N ARG A 565 17.39 -13.33 -17.21
CA ARG A 565 16.67 -12.18 -17.75
C ARG A 565 17.13 -10.85 -17.17
N LYS A 566 17.37 -10.82 -15.86
CA LYS A 566 17.70 -9.58 -15.15
C LYS A 566 19.18 -9.20 -15.25
N HIS A 567 20.08 -10.17 -15.33
CA HIS A 567 21.51 -9.94 -15.13
C HIS A 567 22.37 -10.30 -16.34
N LEU A 568 21.88 -11.14 -17.26
CA LEU A 568 22.64 -11.71 -18.37
C LEU A 568 22.02 -11.39 -19.75
N ASP A 569 20.72 -11.10 -19.85
CA ASP A 569 20.08 -10.80 -21.15
C ASP A 569 20.24 -9.36 -21.64
N THR A 570 20.48 -8.42 -20.74
CA THR A 570 20.56 -6.98 -21.04
C THR A 570 21.94 -6.41 -20.75
N VAL A 571 22.98 -7.15 -21.13
CA VAL A 571 24.37 -6.82 -20.81
C VAL A 571 25.01 -6.06 -21.95
N TRP A 572 25.60 -4.90 -21.63
CA TRP A 572 26.29 -4.05 -22.61
C TRP A 572 27.80 -4.30 -22.66
N LEU A 573 28.39 -4.89 -21.62
CA LEU A 573 29.83 -5.12 -21.48
C LEU A 573 30.12 -6.54 -20.96
N GLY A 574 31.06 -7.23 -21.60
CA GLY A 574 31.46 -8.60 -21.23
C GLY A 574 30.47 -9.67 -21.69
N ASP A 575 29.95 -9.54 -22.92
CA ASP A 575 28.93 -10.43 -23.48
C ASP A 575 29.40 -11.89 -23.59
N GLU A 576 30.68 -12.13 -23.93
CA GLU A 576 31.24 -13.48 -23.99
C GLU A 576 31.15 -14.21 -22.64
N ILE A 577 31.49 -13.53 -21.54
CA ILE A 577 31.41 -14.09 -20.18
C ILE A 577 29.95 -14.26 -19.77
N ALA A 578 29.07 -13.32 -20.14
CA ALA A 578 27.63 -13.47 -19.92
C ALA A 578 27.09 -14.70 -20.66
N GLY A 579 27.50 -14.93 -21.91
CA GLY A 579 27.17 -16.11 -22.71
C GLY A 579 27.66 -17.41 -22.07
N LYS A 580 28.92 -17.47 -21.62
CA LYS A 580 29.46 -18.64 -20.89
C LYS A 580 28.64 -18.95 -19.63
N LYS A 581 28.26 -17.91 -18.87
CA LYS A 581 27.40 -18.07 -17.69
C LYS A 581 26.00 -18.59 -18.05
N LYS A 582 25.39 -18.10 -19.14
CA LYS A 582 24.10 -18.61 -19.62
C LYS A 582 24.18 -20.09 -20.01
N VAL A 583 25.21 -20.49 -20.75
CA VAL A 583 25.38 -21.91 -21.12
C VAL A 583 25.53 -22.80 -19.88
N ALA A 584 26.32 -22.36 -18.90
CA ALA A 584 26.47 -23.10 -17.64
C ALA A 584 25.14 -23.19 -16.86
N LEU A 585 24.34 -22.12 -16.83
CA LEU A 585 23.02 -22.10 -16.20
C LEU A 585 21.99 -22.95 -16.96
N GLU A 586 22.03 -23.01 -18.29
CA GLU A 586 21.20 -23.91 -19.10
C GLU A 586 21.50 -25.39 -18.84
N ASN A 587 22.79 -25.72 -18.70
CA ASN A 587 23.21 -27.07 -18.31
C ASN A 587 22.68 -27.42 -16.91
N LEU A 588 22.78 -26.47 -15.95
CA LEU A 588 22.24 -26.64 -14.60
C LEU A 588 20.71 -26.84 -14.62
N LYS A 589 19.97 -26.03 -15.39
CA LYS A 589 18.51 -26.20 -15.54
C LYS A 589 18.14 -27.58 -16.09
N THR A 590 18.94 -28.09 -17.03
CA THR A 590 18.75 -29.43 -17.60
C THR A 590 19.01 -30.53 -16.57
N GLU A 591 20.09 -30.42 -15.79
CA GLU A 591 20.43 -31.38 -14.71
C GLU A 591 19.36 -31.39 -13.61
N ILE A 592 18.82 -30.22 -13.24
CA ILE A 592 17.71 -30.10 -12.28
C ILE A 592 16.44 -30.78 -12.81
N ARG A 593 16.09 -30.57 -14.09
CA ARG A 593 14.92 -31.20 -14.70
C ARG A 593 15.05 -32.71 -14.85
N GLN A 594 16.25 -33.23 -15.07
CA GLN A 594 16.49 -34.68 -15.18
C GLN A 594 16.39 -35.41 -13.83
N THR A 595 16.65 -34.70 -12.73
CA THR A 595 16.67 -35.27 -11.38
C THR A 595 15.33 -35.14 -10.65
N ASN A 596 14.34 -34.44 -11.23
CA ASN A 596 13.02 -34.18 -10.65
C ASN A 596 13.06 -33.74 -9.16
N GLY A 597 14.09 -32.99 -8.77
CA GLY A 597 14.24 -32.48 -7.41
C GLY A 597 14.79 -33.46 -6.36
N SER A 598 14.77 -34.78 -6.62
CA SER A 598 15.19 -35.82 -5.67
C SER A 598 16.63 -35.70 -5.17
N SER A 599 17.52 -35.09 -5.96
CA SER A 599 18.94 -34.85 -5.63
C SER A 599 19.34 -33.37 -5.70
N LEU A 600 18.37 -32.45 -5.62
CA LEU A 600 18.55 -31.02 -5.84
C LEU A 600 19.68 -30.41 -5.01
N ALA A 601 19.78 -30.77 -3.72
CA ALA A 601 20.83 -30.29 -2.83
C ALA A 601 22.24 -30.63 -3.34
N SER A 602 22.43 -31.84 -3.86
CA SER A 602 23.71 -32.30 -4.41
C SER A 602 24.05 -31.59 -5.73
N VAL A 603 23.06 -31.39 -6.60
CA VAL A 603 23.21 -30.67 -7.88
C VAL A 603 23.59 -29.21 -7.62
N LEU A 604 22.93 -28.54 -6.67
CA LEU A 604 23.27 -27.16 -6.29
C LEU A 604 24.64 -27.04 -5.62
N ALA A 605 25.03 -28.03 -4.79
CA ALA A 605 26.36 -28.07 -4.18
C ALA A 605 27.47 -28.19 -5.24
N LYS A 606 27.26 -29.04 -6.26
CA LYS A 606 28.17 -29.17 -7.42
C LYS A 606 28.20 -27.89 -8.25
N ALA A 607 27.05 -27.26 -8.50
CA ALA A 607 26.95 -26.01 -9.23
C ALA A 607 27.73 -24.87 -8.58
N LYS A 608 27.73 -24.80 -7.23
CA LYS A 608 28.50 -23.80 -6.47
C LYS A 608 30.00 -23.85 -6.75
N MET A 609 30.53 -25.00 -7.16
CA MET A 609 31.96 -25.18 -7.48
C MET A 609 32.31 -24.84 -8.92
N ASN A 610 31.33 -24.47 -9.77
CA ASN A 610 31.60 -24.16 -11.17
C ASN A 610 32.33 -22.80 -11.30
N PRO A 611 33.58 -22.77 -11.78
CA PRO A 611 34.39 -21.54 -11.83
C PRO A 611 33.82 -20.49 -12.79
N VAL A 612 33.02 -20.90 -13.79
CA VAL A 612 32.39 -19.98 -14.75
C VAL A 612 31.51 -18.96 -14.05
N TYR A 613 30.83 -19.35 -12.97
CA TYR A 613 29.97 -18.44 -12.22
C TYR A 613 30.75 -17.32 -11.55
N ASN A 614 32.00 -17.54 -11.14
CA ASN A 614 32.82 -16.53 -10.50
C ASN A 614 33.68 -15.67 -11.46
N GLN A 615 33.51 -15.79 -12.78
CA GLN A 615 34.22 -14.95 -13.74
C GLN A 615 33.66 -13.52 -13.77
N HIS A 616 34.50 -12.52 -13.50
CA HIS A 616 34.13 -11.10 -13.55
C HIS A 616 34.03 -10.59 -14.99
N ARG A 617 33.01 -9.79 -15.30
CA ARG A 617 32.80 -9.24 -16.65
C ARG A 617 33.69 -8.04 -17.00
N LEU A 618 34.18 -7.34 -15.97
CA LEU A 618 34.97 -6.11 -16.13
C LEU A 618 36.25 -6.21 -15.31
N PHE A 619 36.15 -6.02 -14.00
CA PHE A 619 37.28 -6.09 -13.08
C PHE A 619 36.78 -6.52 -11.70
N ALA A 620 37.61 -7.27 -10.99
CA ALA A 620 37.45 -7.54 -9.57
C ALA A 620 38.23 -6.46 -8.80
N LEU A 621 37.63 -5.90 -7.74
CA LEU A 621 38.34 -4.93 -6.90
C LEU A 621 39.19 -5.62 -5.82
N GLN A 622 38.92 -6.90 -5.57
CA GLN A 622 39.66 -7.78 -4.65
C GLN A 622 39.78 -9.17 -5.28
N GLU A 623 40.88 -9.88 -5.01
CA GLU A 623 41.14 -11.21 -5.59
C GLU A 623 40.06 -12.24 -5.22
N ASP A 624 39.47 -12.14 -4.02
CA ASP A 624 38.42 -13.04 -3.52
C ASP A 624 36.98 -12.50 -3.72
N GLU A 625 36.78 -11.45 -4.52
CA GLU A 625 35.45 -10.86 -4.69
C GLU A 625 34.52 -11.81 -5.46
N LEU A 626 33.45 -12.29 -4.80
CA LEU A 626 32.44 -13.12 -5.45
C LEU A 626 31.62 -12.31 -6.46
N THR A 627 31.38 -12.89 -7.64
CA THR A 627 30.47 -12.25 -8.60
C THR A 627 29.01 -12.43 -8.16
N ALA A 628 28.12 -11.57 -8.65
CA ALA A 628 26.68 -11.68 -8.39
C ALA A 628 26.07 -13.04 -8.82
N THR A 629 26.64 -13.72 -9.83
CA THR A 629 26.17 -15.04 -10.26
C THR A 629 26.58 -16.11 -9.25
N GLN A 630 27.80 -16.02 -8.72
CA GLN A 630 28.28 -16.92 -7.68
C GLN A 630 27.50 -16.73 -6.37
N GLU A 631 27.23 -15.49 -5.96
CA GLU A 631 26.36 -15.18 -4.82
C GLU A 631 24.95 -15.76 -5.03
N PHE A 632 24.37 -15.58 -6.22
CA PHE A 632 23.04 -16.10 -6.53
C PHE A 632 22.97 -17.63 -6.41
N ILE A 633 23.94 -18.36 -6.97
CA ILE A 633 23.99 -19.82 -6.88
C ILE A 633 24.18 -20.28 -5.44
N ALA A 634 24.98 -19.56 -4.64
CA ALA A 634 25.17 -19.86 -3.22
C ALA A 634 23.90 -19.63 -2.38
N ASP A 635 23.08 -18.64 -2.72
CA ASP A 635 21.82 -18.30 -2.03
C ASP A 635 20.63 -19.19 -2.46
N LEU A 636 20.73 -19.91 -3.59
CA LEU A 636 19.63 -20.73 -4.13
C LEU A 636 19.13 -21.81 -3.16
N PRO A 637 19.99 -22.60 -2.48
CA PRO A 637 19.54 -23.62 -1.54
C PRO A 637 18.68 -23.06 -0.39
N GLU A 638 19.09 -21.96 0.24
CA GLU A 638 18.30 -21.31 1.32
C GLU A 638 16.95 -20.81 0.80
N ARG A 639 16.87 -20.48 -0.49
CA ARG A 639 15.66 -19.93 -1.10
C ARG A 639 14.65 -20.99 -1.54
N VAL A 640 15.11 -22.17 -1.93
CA VAL A 640 14.25 -23.27 -2.41
C VAL A 640 13.89 -24.21 -1.27
N ASN A 641 14.80 -24.43 -0.32
CA ASN A 641 14.58 -25.26 0.87
C ASN A 641 14.12 -24.44 2.09
N ALA A 642 13.50 -23.28 1.86
CA ALA A 642 13.18 -22.35 2.94
C ALA A 642 12.26 -23.00 3.99
N ILE A 643 12.82 -23.24 5.18
CA ILE A 643 12.13 -23.56 6.45
C ILE A 643 12.85 -22.80 7.56
#